data_AF-A0A3M2FJA9-F1
#
_entry.id   AF-A0A3M2FJA9-F1
#
_cell.length_a   1.000
_cell.length_b   1.000
_cell.length_c   1.000
_cell.angle_alpha   90.00
_cell.angle_beta   90.00
_cell.angle_gamma   90.00
#
_symmetry.space_group_name_H-M   'P 1'
#
loop_
_entity.id
_entity.type
_entity.pdbx_description
1 polymer ?
#
loop_
_entity_poly.entity_id
_entity_poly.type
_entity_poly.pdbx_seq_one_letter_code
_entity_poly.pdbx_strand_id
1 'polypeptide(L)'
;MFNVIKQSILIDRQFVIRIPREHKFARVTAAKLHDINNDSRKELLFTLHPGRALQPRGLYVFDLEKKAIINRFENPSSKDNFLLCDLTGDGRDEIIVMGKANGNGPEDVPFTDHKNWLFMLDPHLKERFPSLPYGAYPSVSKVLPVQIQDKPYLLIVHHRLGKEFIQKPLGVYLVDSRGHFKRRRYFAVPNMANVNLAPDDRDNPRQLFMTFNNKTLAKYDILANTLTVKEVANTSLNNILLRDMDWDGQAELLIESENGVWIFDQYFNLLAHKVLPGPVFLSVRLRGPNLPPEIGVSAKDRFYQFRAISNPLFKWLPALFSVLLILLTLIIFYANRLATRLYIYFSYFVYSVRETPNAILILLPGGRIFYFNNRLQSLLNTNGLLQKKRTYREALSAFPEIMLFIKESLTSGEVQRKELFISSESAEIHGRIMARPFKTKFGRIIAWMMEIQDFSGPLLSDRHKTWSHTVRKIVHGIKTPLGSVLLNIERIQQKLEDSSPDMAGITADDFAMTMSEIRRIQEMARQFLKFTKLEELDIRPLQFNEVLDKTLAPFQAFIDQGVQIECVMEQEPHTVHADPRQLEMALQIFIENSIDALDGKGKILISTVLAQNLGRNFANELEIEIADNGPGIPWEVQGQVFEPFFTTKKDGTGMGLVIARKIIHDHDGRVELVSRENFGTVFRITLPAFRK
;
A
#
# COMPACT_ATOMS: atom_id res chain seq x y z
N MET A 1 48.56 -26.04 -17.33
CA MET A 1 47.27 -25.65 -16.71
C MET A 1 46.48 -26.91 -16.29
N PHE A 2 47.17 -27.81 -15.57
CA PHE A 2 46.69 -29.09 -15.06
C PHE A 2 47.45 -29.29 -13.75
N ASN A 3 46.92 -28.73 -12.66
CA ASN A 3 47.30 -29.00 -11.27
C ASN A 3 46.40 -28.15 -10.37
N VAL A 4 46.07 -28.68 -9.19
CA VAL A 4 45.14 -28.16 -8.18
C VAL A 4 43.67 -28.62 -8.37
N ILE A 5 43.44 -29.92 -8.11
CA ILE A 5 42.43 -30.50 -7.18
C ILE A 5 42.69 -32.02 -7.18
N LYS A 6 43.67 -32.46 -6.40
CA LYS A 6 43.76 -33.81 -5.84
C LYS A 6 43.87 -33.63 -4.32
N GLN A 7 42.84 -33.04 -3.75
CA GLN A 7 42.67 -32.94 -2.30
C GLN A 7 41.86 -34.15 -1.83
N SER A 8 42.56 -35.02 -1.08
CA SER A 8 42.05 -35.67 0.13
C SER A 8 40.68 -36.34 0.05
N ILE A 9 40.66 -37.60 -0.39
CA ILE A 9 39.75 -38.57 0.21
C ILE A 9 40.49 -39.10 1.44
N LEU A 10 40.17 -38.56 2.62
CA LEU A 10 40.43 -39.27 3.87
C LEU A 10 39.58 -40.55 3.81
N ILE A 11 40.21 -41.67 3.47
CA ILE A 11 39.64 -43.01 3.64
C ILE A 11 39.98 -43.40 5.08
N ASP A 12 39.16 -42.97 6.02
CA ASP A 12 39.33 -43.35 7.42
C ASP A 12 38.97 -44.85 7.57
N ARG A 13 39.99 -45.69 7.73
CA ARG A 13 39.96 -47.12 8.11
C ARG A 13 39.12 -48.05 7.21
N GLN A 14 39.69 -48.53 6.10
CA GLN A 14 39.20 -49.73 5.40
C GLN A 14 39.52 -51.00 6.20
N PHE A 15 38.50 -51.69 6.73
CA PHE A 15 38.62 -53.09 7.14
C PHE A 15 38.27 -53.99 5.95
N VAL A 16 39.27 -54.68 5.38
CA VAL A 16 39.04 -55.65 4.30
C VAL A 16 38.84 -57.02 4.92
N ILE A 17 37.59 -57.48 4.97
CA ILE A 17 37.28 -58.87 5.32
C ILE A 17 37.56 -59.74 4.09
N ARG A 18 38.65 -60.51 4.14
CA ARG A 18 38.88 -61.57 3.15
C ARG A 18 38.01 -62.75 3.52
N ILE A 19 36.97 -62.99 2.70
CA ILE A 19 36.19 -64.22 2.74
C ILE A 19 37.17 -65.41 2.60
N PRO A 20 37.08 -66.46 3.43
CA PRO A 20 37.96 -67.63 3.37
C PRO A 20 38.09 -68.21 1.95
N ARG A 21 39.27 -68.71 1.57
CA ARG A 21 39.58 -69.22 0.21
C ARG A 21 38.65 -70.35 -0.26
N GLU A 22 38.04 -71.07 0.68
CA GLU A 22 37.05 -72.13 0.48
C GLU A 22 35.66 -71.62 0.04
N HIS A 23 35.45 -70.30 0.01
CA HIS A 23 34.17 -69.65 -0.29
C HIS A 23 34.29 -68.60 -1.39
N LYS A 24 35.11 -68.86 -2.42
CA LYS A 24 35.39 -67.95 -3.56
C LYS A 24 34.16 -67.40 -4.31
N PHE A 25 33.00 -68.01 -4.15
CA PHE A 25 31.76 -67.61 -4.81
C PHE A 25 30.73 -66.95 -3.87
N ALA A 26 31.07 -66.74 -2.59
CA ALA A 26 30.21 -66.08 -1.61
C ALA A 26 30.26 -64.54 -1.74
N ARG A 27 29.08 -63.92 -1.81
CA ARG A 27 28.88 -62.47 -1.79
C ARG A 27 28.28 -62.06 -0.44
N VAL A 28 28.77 -60.95 0.11
CA VAL A 28 28.09 -60.28 1.24
C VAL A 28 26.85 -59.58 0.71
N THR A 29 25.67 -59.96 1.19
CA THR A 29 24.38 -59.41 0.74
C THR A 29 23.88 -58.26 1.61
N ALA A 30 24.13 -58.34 2.93
CA ALA A 30 23.85 -57.29 3.88
C ALA A 30 24.96 -57.24 4.94
N ALA A 31 25.28 -56.05 5.44
CA ALA A 31 26.22 -55.86 6.55
C ALA A 31 25.83 -54.62 7.38
N LYS A 32 25.91 -54.72 8.71
CA LYS A 32 25.56 -53.64 9.65
C LYS A 32 26.50 -53.68 10.85
N LEU A 33 27.01 -52.52 11.27
CA LEU A 33 27.71 -52.35 12.54
C LEU A 33 26.68 -52.10 13.63
N HIS A 34 26.68 -52.93 14.68
CA HIS A 34 25.75 -52.82 15.77
C HIS A 34 26.34 -53.41 17.06
N ASP A 35 26.00 -52.83 18.19
CA ASP A 35 26.36 -53.35 19.51
C ASP A 35 25.32 -54.40 19.88
N ILE A 36 25.64 -55.67 19.63
CA ILE A 36 24.65 -56.74 19.71
C ILE A 36 24.39 -57.17 21.15
N ASN A 37 25.39 -57.02 22.01
CA ASN A 37 25.40 -57.50 23.39
C ASN A 37 25.27 -56.35 24.41
N ASN A 38 25.07 -55.12 23.95
CA ASN A 38 25.00 -53.89 24.74
C ASN A 38 26.24 -53.68 25.63
N ASP A 39 27.43 -54.04 25.13
CA ASP A 39 28.71 -53.83 25.84
C ASP A 39 29.42 -52.51 25.46
N SER A 40 28.72 -51.64 24.73
CA SER A 40 29.20 -50.38 24.14
C SER A 40 30.22 -50.54 23.01
N ARG A 41 30.48 -51.77 22.54
CA ARG A 41 31.33 -52.07 21.39
C ARG A 41 30.45 -52.56 20.24
N LYS A 42 30.88 -52.31 19.01
CA LYS A 42 30.10 -52.67 17.82
C LYS A 42 30.72 -53.88 17.13
N GLU A 43 29.92 -54.92 16.93
CA GLU A 43 30.23 -56.03 16.06
C GLU A 43 29.76 -55.73 14.63
N LEU A 44 30.41 -56.36 13.67
CA LEU A 44 29.95 -56.39 12.29
C LEU A 44 29.11 -57.64 12.06
N LEU A 45 27.81 -57.44 11.88
CA LEU A 45 26.89 -58.47 11.41
C LEU A 45 26.88 -58.46 9.88
N PHE A 46 27.00 -59.62 9.25
CA PHE A 46 26.89 -59.71 7.79
C PHE A 46 26.36 -61.06 7.32
N THR A 47 25.66 -61.06 6.19
CA THR A 47 25.14 -62.27 5.55
C THR A 47 26.03 -62.70 4.39
N LEU A 48 26.28 -64.00 4.26
CA LEU A 48 26.95 -64.58 3.09
C LEU A 48 25.97 -65.36 2.22
N HIS A 49 26.04 -65.09 0.91
CA HIS A 49 25.24 -65.72 -0.12
C HIS A 49 26.10 -66.15 -1.31
N PRO A 50 26.23 -67.46 -1.61
CA PRO A 50 27.11 -67.94 -2.68
C PRO A 50 26.39 -68.18 -4.01
N GLY A 51 25.33 -67.42 -4.29
CA GLY A 51 24.54 -67.54 -5.51
C GLY A 51 23.79 -68.88 -5.56
N ARG A 52 24.14 -69.71 -6.56
CA ARG A 52 23.54 -71.05 -6.76
C ARG A 52 24.16 -72.15 -5.89
N ALA A 53 25.32 -71.92 -5.27
CA ALA A 53 25.94 -72.91 -4.39
C ALA A 53 25.16 -73.06 -3.08
N LEU A 54 25.22 -74.25 -2.46
CA LEU A 54 24.41 -74.60 -1.29
C LEU A 54 24.97 -74.10 0.04
N GLN A 55 26.28 -73.92 0.14
CA GLN A 55 26.97 -73.46 1.37
C GLN A 55 28.23 -72.65 1.02
N PRO A 56 28.66 -71.72 1.88
CA PRO A 56 28.03 -71.32 3.14
C PRO A 56 26.93 -70.28 2.91
N ARG A 57 25.77 -70.51 3.52
CA ARG A 57 24.66 -69.54 3.57
C ARG A 57 24.38 -69.23 5.03
N GLY A 58 24.77 -68.05 5.49
CA GLY A 58 24.71 -67.75 6.91
C GLY A 58 24.67 -66.27 7.24
N LEU A 59 24.29 -65.99 8.49
CA LEU A 59 24.54 -64.73 9.16
C LEU A 59 25.75 -64.92 10.07
N TYR A 60 26.68 -63.99 10.04
CA TYR A 60 27.94 -64.04 10.80
C TYR A 60 28.09 -62.78 11.64
N VAL A 61 28.68 -62.95 12.82
CA VAL A 61 29.05 -61.86 13.72
C VAL A 61 30.57 -61.82 13.78
N PHE A 62 31.15 -60.70 13.38
CA PHE A 62 32.58 -60.46 13.40
C PHE A 62 32.91 -59.40 14.45
N ASP A 63 33.76 -59.77 15.38
CA ASP A 63 34.30 -58.87 16.39
C ASP A 63 35.46 -58.09 15.79
N LEU A 64 35.33 -56.76 15.76
CA LEU A 64 36.31 -55.87 15.15
C LEU A 64 37.63 -55.80 15.92
N GLU A 65 37.59 -55.97 17.25
CA GLU A 65 38.79 -55.93 18.09
C GLU A 65 39.55 -57.26 18.01
N LYS A 66 38.84 -58.38 18.19
CA LYS A 66 39.42 -59.73 18.08
C LYS A 66 39.77 -60.12 16.65
N LYS A 67 39.25 -59.39 15.66
CA LYS A 67 39.42 -59.63 14.22
C LYS A 67 39.04 -61.06 13.82
N ALA A 68 37.98 -61.59 14.43
CA ALA A 68 37.54 -62.97 14.23
C ALA A 68 36.01 -63.04 14.16
N ILE A 69 35.52 -64.06 13.45
CA ILE A 69 34.11 -64.45 13.51
C ILE A 69 33.87 -65.09 14.87
N ILE A 70 33.02 -64.48 15.69
CA ILE A 70 32.71 -64.96 17.05
C ILE A 70 31.42 -65.77 17.11
N ASN A 71 30.54 -65.63 16.11
CA ASN A 71 29.30 -66.38 16.02
C ASN A 71 28.80 -66.53 14.58
N ARG A 72 28.03 -67.59 14.30
CA ARG A 72 27.43 -67.86 12.98
C ARG A 72 26.08 -68.59 13.09
N PHE A 73 25.16 -68.23 12.20
CA PHE A 73 23.87 -68.89 12.00
C PHE A 73 23.78 -69.38 10.56
N GLU A 74 24.03 -70.68 10.36
CA GLU A 74 24.14 -71.32 9.06
C GLU A 74 23.01 -72.35 8.87
N ASN A 75 22.31 -72.25 7.74
CA ASN A 75 21.30 -73.23 7.32
C ASN A 75 21.09 -73.12 5.79
N PRO A 76 20.42 -74.09 5.14
CA PRO A 76 20.26 -74.12 3.68
C PRO A 76 19.52 -72.90 3.08
N SER A 77 18.69 -72.22 3.85
CA SER A 77 17.97 -71.02 3.39
C SER A 77 18.91 -69.90 2.95
N SER A 78 18.53 -69.23 1.87
CA SER A 78 19.27 -68.12 1.30
C SER A 78 19.00 -66.81 2.06
N LYS A 79 19.98 -66.31 2.81
CA LYS A 79 19.84 -65.08 3.60
C LYS A 79 20.19 -63.87 2.76
N ASP A 80 19.21 -63.02 2.49
CA ASP A 80 19.39 -61.86 1.62
C ASP A 80 19.64 -60.58 2.41
N ASN A 81 18.89 -60.39 3.48
CA ASN A 81 18.97 -59.20 4.31
C ASN A 81 18.54 -59.55 5.73
N PHE A 82 18.91 -58.69 6.68
CA PHE A 82 18.50 -58.78 8.08
C PHE A 82 18.15 -57.38 8.61
N LEU A 83 17.31 -57.35 9.63
CA LEU A 83 16.96 -56.14 10.37
C LEU A 83 17.19 -56.36 11.86
N LEU A 84 17.49 -55.27 12.55
CA LEU A 84 17.71 -55.22 13.99
C LEU A 84 16.61 -54.34 14.55
N CYS A 85 15.85 -54.87 15.49
CA CYS A 85 14.79 -54.13 16.18
C CYS A 85 14.45 -54.79 17.50
N ASP A 86 14.20 -53.98 18.53
CA ASP A 86 13.60 -54.39 19.79
C ASP A 86 12.11 -54.75 19.60
N LEU A 87 11.88 -56.02 19.27
CA LEU A 87 10.56 -56.59 19.08
C LEU A 87 9.97 -57.05 20.43
N THR A 88 10.79 -57.35 21.43
CA THR A 88 10.28 -57.79 22.75
C THR A 88 9.98 -56.64 23.70
N GLY A 89 10.48 -55.44 23.42
CA GLY A 89 10.37 -54.25 24.25
C GLY A 89 11.32 -54.28 25.46
N ASP A 90 12.41 -55.05 25.40
CA ASP A 90 13.36 -55.24 26.50
C ASP A 90 14.62 -54.36 26.38
N GLY A 91 14.66 -53.50 25.35
CA GLY A 91 15.79 -52.60 25.06
C GLY A 91 16.96 -53.28 24.36
N ARG A 92 16.80 -54.52 23.89
CA ARG A 92 17.80 -55.23 23.09
C ARG A 92 17.23 -55.56 21.71
N ASP A 93 17.99 -55.23 20.67
CA ASP A 93 17.56 -55.55 19.30
C ASP A 93 17.61 -57.06 19.05
N GLU A 94 16.48 -57.64 18.63
CA GLU A 94 16.47 -58.96 18.02
C GLU A 94 16.94 -58.88 16.56
N ILE A 95 17.54 -59.97 16.08
CA ILE A 95 18.02 -60.08 14.71
C ILE A 95 17.00 -60.86 13.90
N ILE A 96 16.30 -60.14 13.04
CA ILE A 96 15.29 -60.71 12.18
C ILE A 96 15.91 -60.96 10.81
N VAL A 97 16.09 -62.24 10.46
CA VAL A 97 16.72 -62.66 9.22
C VAL A 97 15.67 -63.18 8.26
N MET A 98 15.69 -62.66 7.03
CA MET A 98 14.80 -63.11 5.96
C MET A 98 15.51 -64.09 5.05
N GLY A 99 15.00 -65.32 5.02
CA GLY A 99 15.35 -66.34 4.04
C GLY A 99 14.53 -66.18 2.77
N LYS A 100 15.17 -66.14 1.61
CA LYS A 100 14.53 -66.19 0.29
C LYS A 100 14.40 -67.63 -0.18
N ALA A 101 13.26 -67.95 -0.77
CA ALA A 101 13.08 -69.15 -1.56
C ALA A 101 13.80 -68.96 -2.90
N ASN A 102 14.87 -69.71 -3.17
CA ASN A 102 15.55 -69.72 -4.48
C ASN A 102 15.41 -71.07 -5.21
N GLY A 103 14.98 -72.12 -4.51
CA GLY A 103 14.79 -73.47 -5.04
C GLY A 103 16.06 -74.15 -5.53
N ASN A 104 17.23 -73.80 -5.00
CA ASN A 104 18.52 -74.35 -5.45
C ASN A 104 18.96 -75.59 -4.65
N GLY A 105 18.33 -75.88 -3.51
CA GLY A 105 18.68 -76.98 -2.62
C GLY A 105 17.68 -78.13 -2.56
N PRO A 106 17.95 -79.15 -1.74
CA PRO A 106 17.03 -80.27 -1.55
C PRO A 106 15.71 -79.79 -0.93
N GLU A 107 14.58 -80.39 -1.32
CA GLU A 107 13.27 -80.11 -0.72
C GLU A 107 13.15 -80.70 0.70
N ASP A 108 13.78 -81.87 0.94
CA ASP A 108 13.64 -82.68 2.16
C ASP A 108 14.63 -82.31 3.28
N VAL A 109 15.04 -81.05 3.37
CA VAL A 109 15.91 -80.57 4.46
C VAL A 109 15.22 -79.48 5.29
N PRO A 110 15.46 -79.43 6.61
CA PRO A 110 15.02 -78.31 7.44
C PRO A 110 15.51 -76.97 6.87
N PHE A 111 14.64 -75.96 6.91
CA PHE A 111 14.95 -74.61 6.40
C PHE A 111 15.37 -74.60 4.92
N THR A 112 14.77 -75.48 4.12
CA THR A 112 14.97 -75.55 2.67
C THR A 112 14.76 -74.18 2.00
N ASP A 113 15.53 -73.91 0.95
CA ASP A 113 15.38 -72.72 0.13
C ASP A 113 14.25 -72.82 -0.90
N HIS A 114 13.36 -73.80 -0.78
CA HIS A 114 12.08 -73.85 -1.52
C HIS A 114 10.95 -73.03 -0.86
N LYS A 115 11.17 -72.55 0.36
CA LYS A 115 10.25 -71.68 1.13
C LYS A 115 10.97 -70.42 1.60
N ASN A 116 10.24 -69.32 1.81
CA ASN A 116 10.82 -68.20 2.56
C ASN A 116 10.68 -68.49 4.05
N TRP A 117 11.64 -68.00 4.81
CA TRP A 117 11.75 -68.23 6.24
C TRP A 117 11.97 -66.92 6.97
N LEU A 118 11.27 -66.74 8.08
CA LEU A 118 11.55 -65.67 9.03
C LEU A 118 12.25 -66.30 10.22
N PHE A 119 13.51 -65.93 10.42
CA PHE A 119 14.27 -66.31 11.60
C PHE A 119 14.27 -65.11 12.56
N MET A 120 13.95 -65.37 13.82
CA MET A 120 14.02 -64.37 14.88
C MET A 120 15.07 -64.84 15.89
N LEU A 121 16.23 -64.20 15.84
CA LEU A 121 17.40 -64.62 16.60
C LEU A 121 17.65 -63.66 17.75
N ASP A 122 18.09 -64.20 18.88
CA ASP A 122 18.70 -63.40 19.94
C ASP A 122 20.09 -62.87 19.53
N PRO A 123 20.71 -61.98 20.33
CA PRO A 123 22.09 -61.55 20.13
C PRO A 123 23.14 -62.66 20.03
N HIS A 124 22.84 -63.86 20.52
CA HIS A 124 23.70 -65.03 20.43
C HIS A 124 23.38 -65.91 19.22
N LEU A 125 22.64 -65.38 18.24
CA LEU A 125 22.22 -66.08 17.02
C LEU A 125 21.39 -67.34 17.26
N LYS A 126 20.73 -67.46 18.42
CA LYS A 126 19.83 -68.57 18.72
C LYS A 126 18.40 -68.19 18.38
N GLU A 127 17.66 -69.13 17.80
CA GLU A 127 16.23 -68.95 17.53
C GLU A 127 15.48 -68.72 18.85
N ARG A 128 14.89 -67.53 19.02
CA ARG A 128 14.00 -67.20 20.14
C ARG A 128 12.66 -67.91 20.00
N PHE A 129 12.20 -68.07 18.76
CA PHE A 129 10.92 -68.66 18.39
C PHE A 129 11.11 -69.61 17.21
N PRO A 130 10.23 -70.61 17.04
CA PRO A 130 10.26 -71.48 15.88
C PRO A 130 10.23 -70.66 14.59
N SER A 131 11.24 -70.86 13.74
CA SER A 131 11.32 -70.19 12.45
C SER A 131 10.05 -70.36 11.63
N LEU A 132 9.54 -69.25 11.09
CA LEU A 132 8.24 -69.23 10.44
C LEU A 132 8.39 -69.36 8.93
N PRO A 133 7.82 -70.40 8.30
CA PRO A 133 7.73 -70.44 6.84
C PRO A 133 6.65 -69.46 6.38
N TYR A 134 6.95 -68.62 5.38
CA TYR A 134 5.98 -67.70 4.81
C TYR A 134 6.10 -67.62 3.29
N GLY A 135 5.00 -67.90 2.57
CA GLY A 135 5.04 -67.96 1.10
C GLY A 135 5.86 -69.14 0.54
N ALA A 136 5.96 -69.18 -0.79
CA ALA A 136 6.67 -70.22 -1.53
C ALA A 136 7.39 -69.62 -2.75
N TYR A 137 8.34 -70.35 -3.34
CA TYR A 137 8.98 -69.94 -4.58
C TYR A 137 7.99 -69.89 -5.76
N PRO A 138 8.09 -68.92 -6.69
CA PRO A 138 8.92 -67.71 -6.64
C PRO A 138 8.18 -66.57 -5.92
N SER A 139 8.82 -65.91 -4.94
CA SER A 139 8.25 -64.75 -4.27
C SER A 139 9.30 -63.74 -3.83
N VAL A 140 8.89 -62.47 -3.78
CA VAL A 140 9.68 -61.36 -3.23
C VAL A 140 9.04 -60.93 -1.94
N SER A 141 9.83 -60.71 -0.89
CA SER A 141 9.33 -60.34 0.42
C SER A 141 10.16 -59.23 1.05
N LYS A 142 9.49 -58.37 1.83
CA LYS A 142 10.11 -57.38 2.69
C LYS A 142 9.47 -57.45 4.07
N VAL A 143 10.26 -57.17 5.09
CA VAL A 143 9.84 -57.12 6.49
C VAL A 143 10.17 -55.76 7.05
N LEU A 144 9.24 -55.19 7.81
CA LEU A 144 9.36 -53.89 8.46
C LEU A 144 8.90 -54.00 9.91
N PRO A 145 9.63 -53.46 10.89
CA PRO A 145 9.10 -53.28 12.23
C PRO A 145 8.03 -52.18 12.23
N VAL A 146 6.94 -52.38 12.98
CA VAL A 146 5.84 -51.43 13.13
C VAL A 146 5.33 -51.42 14.57
N GLN A 147 4.84 -50.29 15.07
CA GLN A 147 4.20 -50.23 16.39
C GLN A 147 2.70 -49.97 16.25
N ILE A 148 1.89 -50.84 16.85
CA ILE A 148 0.43 -50.72 16.84
C ILE A 148 -0.05 -50.73 18.29
N GLN A 149 -0.64 -49.62 18.75
CA GLN A 149 -1.08 -49.43 20.15
C GLN A 149 0.07 -49.70 21.13
N ASP A 150 1.23 -49.08 20.87
CA ASP A 150 2.47 -49.18 21.67
C ASP A 150 3.03 -50.60 21.81
N LYS A 151 2.61 -51.52 20.95
CA LYS A 151 3.14 -52.88 20.86
C LYS A 151 3.92 -53.06 19.56
N PRO A 152 5.15 -53.60 19.62
CA PRO A 152 5.94 -53.86 18.43
C PRO A 152 5.44 -55.11 17.68
N TYR A 153 5.43 -55.02 16.36
CA TYR A 153 5.07 -56.09 15.44
C TYR A 153 6.02 -56.08 14.24
N LEU A 154 6.08 -57.23 13.56
CA LEU A 154 6.70 -57.34 12.24
C LEU A 154 5.61 -57.37 11.18
N LEU A 155 5.69 -56.43 10.24
CA LEU A 155 4.87 -56.40 9.05
C LEU A 155 5.63 -57.04 7.89
N ILE A 156 5.12 -58.17 7.40
CA ILE A 156 5.70 -58.92 6.30
C ILE A 156 4.83 -58.67 5.07
N VAL A 157 5.41 -58.05 4.05
CA VAL A 157 4.79 -57.92 2.74
C VAL A 157 5.49 -58.88 1.81
N HIS A 158 4.75 -59.83 1.25
CA HIS A 158 5.27 -60.76 0.26
C HIS A 158 4.40 -60.78 -0.99
N HIS A 159 5.04 -60.94 -2.13
CA HIS A 159 4.41 -60.98 -3.44
C HIS A 159 4.82 -62.25 -4.16
N ARG A 160 3.83 -63.08 -4.55
CA ARG A 160 4.05 -64.32 -5.29
C ARG A 160 4.15 -64.03 -6.79
N LEU A 161 5.12 -64.64 -7.44
CA LEU A 161 5.39 -64.50 -8.86
C LEU A 161 4.84 -65.73 -9.61
N GLY A 162 4.25 -65.52 -10.79
CA GLY A 162 3.81 -66.59 -11.68
C GLY A 162 2.35 -66.52 -12.11
N LYS A 163 2.01 -67.21 -13.21
CA LYS A 163 0.65 -67.22 -13.79
C LYS A 163 -0.38 -68.00 -12.95
N GLU A 164 0.06 -68.83 -12.01
CA GLU A 164 -0.83 -69.67 -11.21
C GLU A 164 -1.39 -68.96 -9.96
N PHE A 165 -0.84 -67.79 -9.60
CA PHE A 165 -1.21 -67.03 -8.39
C PHE A 165 -1.98 -65.73 -8.67
N ILE A 166 -2.59 -65.60 -9.86
CA ILE A 166 -3.17 -64.36 -10.41
C ILE A 166 -4.24 -63.71 -9.52
N GLN A 167 -5.00 -64.46 -8.71
CA GLN A 167 -6.16 -63.89 -8.02
C GLN A 167 -5.81 -62.93 -6.87
N LYS A 168 -4.79 -63.23 -6.05
CA LYS A 168 -4.35 -62.38 -4.92
C LYS A 168 -2.85 -62.53 -4.63
N PRO A 169 -1.97 -62.02 -5.50
CA PRO A 169 -0.53 -62.31 -5.41
C PRO A 169 0.18 -61.56 -4.27
N LEU A 170 -0.40 -60.47 -3.75
CA LEU A 170 0.16 -59.72 -2.61
C LEU A 170 -0.43 -60.18 -1.29
N GLY A 171 0.41 -60.64 -0.37
CA GLY A 171 0.01 -60.94 0.99
C GLY A 171 0.74 -60.09 2.02
N VAL A 172 -0.03 -59.59 2.98
CA VAL A 172 0.45 -58.79 4.10
C VAL A 172 0.15 -59.53 5.40
N TYR A 173 1.20 -59.78 6.18
CA TYR A 173 1.13 -60.49 7.45
C TYR A 173 1.61 -59.60 8.58
N LEU A 174 0.94 -59.68 9.72
CA LEU A 174 1.37 -59.04 10.96
C LEU A 174 1.76 -60.14 11.95
N VAL A 175 2.99 -60.11 12.42
CA VAL A 175 3.58 -61.09 13.33
C VAL A 175 3.94 -60.40 14.64
N ASP A 176 3.52 -60.98 15.77
CA ASP A 176 3.86 -60.45 17.09
C ASP A 176 5.27 -60.86 17.54
N SER A 177 5.68 -60.32 18.68
CA SER A 177 6.97 -60.61 19.32
C SER A 177 7.16 -62.06 19.77
N ARG A 178 6.14 -62.92 19.64
CA ARG A 178 6.21 -64.36 19.93
C ARG A 178 6.19 -65.22 18.66
N GLY A 179 6.22 -64.60 17.49
CA GLY A 179 6.13 -65.30 16.21
C GLY A 179 4.72 -65.78 15.84
N HIS A 180 3.68 -65.28 16.49
CA HIS A 180 2.31 -65.59 16.09
C HIS A 180 1.79 -64.62 15.04
N PHE A 181 1.17 -65.17 14.00
CA PHE A 181 0.45 -64.39 13.00
C PHE A 181 -0.83 -63.82 13.60
N LYS A 182 -0.84 -62.52 13.93
CA LYS A 182 -2.05 -61.82 14.36
C LYS A 182 -3.00 -61.50 13.21
N ARG A 183 -2.44 -61.31 12.02
CA ARG A 183 -3.19 -60.91 10.84
C ARG A 183 -2.58 -61.51 9.58
N ARG A 184 -3.44 -61.99 8.68
CA ARG A 184 -3.06 -62.39 7.33
C ARG A 184 -4.10 -61.89 6.35
N ARG A 185 -3.69 -61.08 5.37
CA ARG A 185 -4.58 -60.58 4.32
C ARG A 185 -3.92 -60.72 2.97
N TYR A 186 -4.72 -61.05 1.96
CA TYR A 186 -4.29 -61.14 0.58
C TYR A 186 -5.08 -60.14 -0.26
N PHE A 187 -4.39 -59.49 -1.18
CA PHE A 187 -4.95 -58.45 -2.04
C PHE A 187 -4.78 -58.85 -3.51
N ALA A 188 -5.83 -58.59 -4.28
CA ALA A 188 -5.75 -58.63 -5.73
C ALA A 188 -4.97 -57.40 -6.20
N VAL A 189 -3.82 -57.63 -6.81
CA VAL A 189 -3.00 -56.58 -7.43
C VAL A 189 -2.54 -57.09 -8.80
N PRO A 190 -2.18 -56.20 -9.73
CA PRO A 190 -1.66 -56.61 -11.02
C PRO A 190 -0.41 -57.48 -10.88
N ASN A 191 -0.33 -58.56 -11.66
CA ASN A 191 0.72 -59.57 -11.55
C ASN A 191 2.04 -59.06 -12.14
N MET A 192 3.05 -58.65 -11.34
CA MET A 192 4.48 -58.57 -11.73
C MET A 192 5.48 -58.14 -10.62
N ALA A 193 6.77 -58.04 -10.99
CA ALA A 193 7.91 -58.72 -10.36
C ALA A 193 8.64 -58.09 -9.17
N ASN A 194 8.30 -56.88 -8.73
CA ASN A 194 9.05 -56.23 -7.65
C ASN A 194 8.14 -55.35 -6.80
N VAL A 195 8.22 -55.50 -5.47
CA VAL A 195 7.51 -54.64 -4.52
C VAL A 195 8.54 -53.79 -3.81
N ASN A 196 8.69 -52.56 -4.27
CA ASN A 196 9.43 -51.56 -3.53
C ASN A 196 8.52 -50.94 -2.49
N LEU A 197 9.02 -50.79 -1.27
CA LEU A 197 8.26 -50.30 -0.12
C LEU A 197 8.95 -49.03 0.34
N ALA A 198 8.17 -47.99 0.49
CA ALA A 198 8.61 -46.79 1.17
C ALA A 198 7.58 -46.47 2.27
N PRO A 199 7.97 -46.59 3.55
CA PRO A 199 7.12 -46.19 4.66
C PRO A 199 6.97 -44.66 4.71
N ASP A 200 5.82 -44.19 5.22
CA ASP A 200 5.58 -42.76 5.51
C ASP A 200 6.46 -42.24 6.64
N ASP A 201 6.67 -43.05 7.68
CA ASP A 201 7.63 -42.81 8.76
C ASP A 201 8.59 -43.99 8.86
N ARG A 202 9.90 -43.70 8.92
CA ARG A 202 10.93 -44.74 9.04
C ARG A 202 10.85 -45.50 10.36
N ASP A 203 10.45 -44.82 11.43
CA ASP A 203 10.52 -45.37 12.78
C ASP A 203 9.22 -46.06 13.17
N ASN A 204 8.07 -45.51 12.76
CA ASN A 204 6.78 -46.15 12.97
C ASN A 204 5.79 -45.90 11.82
N PRO A 205 5.85 -46.71 10.75
CA PRO A 205 5.01 -46.47 9.59
C PRO A 205 3.54 -46.73 9.87
N ARG A 206 2.68 -45.84 9.39
CA ARG A 206 1.23 -46.04 9.32
C ARG A 206 0.80 -46.46 7.92
N GLN A 207 1.50 -45.97 6.92
CA GLN A 207 1.22 -46.22 5.51
C GLN A 207 2.44 -46.79 4.80
N LEU A 208 2.20 -47.75 3.90
CA LEU A 208 3.22 -48.28 3.00
C LEU A 208 2.85 -47.95 1.57
N PHE A 209 3.78 -47.29 0.88
CA PHE A 209 3.68 -47.05 -0.55
C PHE A 209 4.41 -48.12 -1.33
N MET A 210 3.76 -48.62 -2.38
CA MET A 210 4.23 -49.70 -3.23
C MET A 210 4.21 -49.30 -4.69
N THR A 211 5.28 -49.58 -5.42
CA THR A 211 5.28 -49.53 -6.89
C THR A 211 5.17 -50.94 -7.44
N PHE A 212 4.48 -51.06 -8.58
CA PHE A 212 4.50 -52.25 -9.41
C PHE A 212 5.00 -51.90 -10.81
N ASN A 213 5.69 -52.85 -11.44
CA ASN A 213 6.27 -52.70 -12.79
C ASN A 213 5.22 -52.51 -13.92
N ASN A 214 3.94 -52.34 -13.60
CA ASN A 214 2.84 -52.20 -14.55
C ASN A 214 2.16 -50.82 -14.46
N LYS A 215 2.92 -49.77 -14.12
CA LYS A 215 2.46 -48.37 -14.04
C LYS A 215 1.56 -48.03 -12.86
N THR A 216 1.43 -48.96 -11.90
CA THR A 216 0.52 -48.79 -10.76
C THR A 216 1.27 -48.47 -9.48
N LEU A 217 0.63 -47.61 -8.69
CA LEU A 217 0.97 -47.34 -7.30
C LEU A 217 -0.07 -47.97 -6.39
N ALA A 218 0.37 -48.46 -5.24
CA ALA A 218 -0.51 -48.81 -4.16
C ALA A 218 -0.10 -48.21 -2.83
N LYS A 219 -1.11 -47.95 -2.01
CA LYS A 219 -0.98 -47.48 -0.64
C LYS A 219 -1.68 -48.47 0.26
N TYR A 220 -0.95 -49.04 1.20
CA TYR A 220 -1.48 -49.92 2.23
C TYR A 220 -1.53 -49.17 3.56
N ASP A 221 -2.73 -49.07 4.15
CA ASP A 221 -2.90 -48.56 5.52
C ASP A 221 -2.83 -49.73 6.50
N ILE A 222 -1.85 -49.67 7.41
CA ILE A 222 -1.54 -50.77 8.33
C ILE A 222 -2.66 -50.97 9.36
N LEU A 223 -3.25 -49.87 9.85
CA LEU A 223 -4.29 -49.91 10.89
C LEU A 223 -5.64 -50.30 10.29
N ALA A 224 -6.06 -49.59 9.23
CA ALA A 224 -7.32 -49.84 8.52
C ALA A 224 -7.28 -51.16 7.72
N ASN A 225 -6.07 -51.69 7.46
CA ASN A 225 -5.84 -52.93 6.72
C ASN A 225 -6.37 -52.87 5.28
N THR A 226 -6.43 -51.68 4.69
CA THR A 226 -6.96 -51.43 3.35
C THR A 226 -5.84 -51.20 2.36
N LEU A 227 -6.05 -51.59 1.10
CA LEU A 227 -5.13 -51.34 0.00
C LEU A 227 -5.84 -50.47 -1.04
N THR A 228 -5.27 -49.31 -1.33
CA THR A 228 -5.68 -48.45 -2.43
C THR A 228 -4.71 -48.67 -3.58
N VAL A 229 -5.20 -48.96 -4.78
CA VAL A 229 -4.37 -49.16 -5.98
C VAL A 229 -4.83 -48.18 -7.06
N LYS A 230 -3.89 -47.51 -7.72
CA LYS A 230 -4.16 -46.56 -8.80
C LYS A 230 -3.12 -46.71 -9.91
N GLU A 231 -3.57 -46.74 -11.16
CA GLU A 231 -2.67 -46.58 -12.31
C GLU A 231 -2.34 -45.09 -12.48
N VAL A 232 -1.06 -44.75 -12.48
CA VAL A 232 -0.60 -43.35 -12.34
C VAL A 232 0.37 -42.90 -13.42
N ALA A 233 0.92 -43.83 -14.19
CA ALA A 233 1.94 -43.53 -15.19
C ALA A 233 1.67 -44.28 -16.50
N ASN A 234 2.46 -43.98 -17.54
CA ASN A 234 2.45 -44.69 -18.81
C ASN A 234 3.65 -45.66 -18.98
N THR A 235 4.50 -45.78 -17.95
CA THR A 235 5.76 -46.53 -17.93
C THR A 235 5.88 -47.41 -16.67
N SER A 236 6.72 -48.44 -16.71
CA SER A 236 7.02 -49.27 -15.54
C SER A 236 7.64 -48.43 -14.42
N LEU A 237 7.12 -48.60 -13.20
CA LEU A 237 7.61 -47.95 -12.00
C LEU A 237 8.50 -48.94 -11.25
N ASN A 238 9.78 -48.59 -11.10
CA ASN A 238 10.77 -49.47 -10.50
C ASN A 238 10.85 -49.18 -9.00
N ASN A 239 11.54 -48.12 -8.61
CA ASN A 239 11.84 -47.81 -7.21
C ASN A 239 11.02 -46.63 -6.70
N ILE A 240 10.79 -46.58 -5.38
CA ILE A 240 10.05 -45.50 -4.71
C ILE A 240 10.84 -44.99 -3.50
N LEU A 241 10.91 -43.67 -3.37
CA LEU A 241 11.50 -42.96 -2.25
C LEU A 241 10.50 -41.93 -1.72
N LEU A 242 10.28 -41.92 -0.40
CA LEU A 242 9.51 -40.85 0.25
C LEU A 242 10.44 -39.76 0.78
N ARG A 243 10.23 -38.53 0.32
CA ARG A 243 10.95 -37.35 0.82
C ARG A 243 10.06 -36.12 0.70
N ASP A 244 10.06 -35.32 1.76
CA ASP A 244 9.54 -33.97 1.74
C ASP A 244 10.48 -33.08 0.92
N MET A 245 10.06 -32.73 -0.29
CA MET A 245 10.81 -32.02 -1.31
C MET A 245 10.61 -30.51 -1.27
N ASP A 246 9.47 -30.03 -0.75
CA ASP A 246 9.09 -28.62 -0.74
C ASP A 246 8.98 -28.00 0.67
N TRP A 247 9.18 -28.82 1.71
CA TRP A 247 9.07 -28.49 3.13
C TRP A 247 7.71 -27.99 3.59
N ASP A 248 6.66 -28.53 3.01
CA ASP A 248 5.33 -28.38 3.60
C ASP A 248 5.10 -29.33 4.80
N GLY A 249 6.07 -30.21 5.10
CA GLY A 249 5.99 -31.22 6.16
C GLY A 249 5.33 -32.52 5.72
N GLN A 250 4.97 -32.65 4.45
CA GLN A 250 4.44 -33.85 3.82
C GLN A 250 5.49 -34.45 2.90
N ALA A 251 5.57 -35.78 2.84
CA ALA A 251 6.53 -36.45 1.97
C ALA A 251 5.93 -36.73 0.59
N GLU A 252 6.65 -36.35 -0.47
CA GLU A 252 6.32 -36.75 -1.83
C GLU A 252 6.87 -38.14 -2.16
N LEU A 253 6.18 -38.81 -3.07
CA LEU A 253 6.57 -40.08 -3.66
C LEU A 253 7.45 -39.80 -4.89
N LEU A 254 8.76 -39.96 -4.74
CA LEU A 254 9.70 -39.91 -5.85
C LEU A 254 9.86 -41.32 -6.42
N ILE A 255 9.56 -41.46 -7.70
CA ILE A 255 9.50 -42.75 -8.38
C ILE A 255 10.45 -42.76 -9.56
N GLU A 256 11.27 -43.80 -9.57
CA GLU A 256 12.13 -44.14 -10.68
C GLU A 256 11.35 -44.96 -11.71
N SER A 257 11.38 -44.56 -12.98
CA SER A 257 10.81 -45.33 -14.09
C SER A 257 11.87 -45.72 -15.12
N GLU A 258 11.49 -46.60 -16.05
CA GLU A 258 12.37 -47.02 -17.16
C GLU A 258 12.84 -45.87 -18.06
N ASN A 259 12.13 -44.75 -18.04
CA ASN A 259 12.32 -43.64 -18.94
C ASN A 259 12.28 -42.28 -18.24
N GLY A 260 12.46 -42.21 -16.91
CA GLY A 260 12.33 -40.95 -16.21
C GLY A 260 12.21 -41.02 -14.70
N VAL A 261 11.86 -39.86 -14.14
CA VAL A 261 11.51 -39.68 -12.73
C VAL A 261 10.12 -39.07 -12.65
N TRP A 262 9.32 -39.58 -11.74
CA TRP A 262 7.97 -39.13 -11.46
C TRP A 262 7.85 -38.74 -9.99
N ILE A 263 7.14 -37.66 -9.71
CA ILE A 263 6.91 -37.15 -8.36
C ILE A 263 5.41 -37.05 -8.16
N PHE A 264 4.90 -37.77 -7.18
CA PHE A 264 3.49 -37.76 -6.81
C PHE A 264 3.33 -37.29 -5.37
N ASP A 265 2.17 -36.75 -5.04
CA ASP A 265 1.77 -36.58 -3.63
C ASP A 265 1.36 -37.94 -3.01
N GLN A 266 1.14 -37.95 -1.71
CA GLN A 266 0.63 -39.12 -0.94
C GLN A 266 -0.78 -39.61 -1.36
N TYR A 267 -1.47 -38.87 -2.22
CA TYR A 267 -2.78 -39.18 -2.78
C TYR A 267 -2.70 -39.67 -4.23
N PHE A 268 -1.49 -39.87 -4.76
CA PHE A 268 -1.23 -40.29 -6.14
C PHE A 268 -1.66 -39.27 -7.20
N ASN A 269 -1.60 -37.99 -6.89
CA ASN A 269 -1.69 -36.92 -7.88
C ASN A 269 -0.28 -36.59 -8.38
N LEU A 270 -0.14 -36.44 -9.70
CA LEU A 270 1.14 -36.14 -10.32
C LEU A 270 1.51 -34.69 -10.05
N LEU A 271 2.63 -34.47 -9.36
CA LEU A 271 3.18 -33.14 -9.09
C LEU A 271 4.17 -32.72 -10.18
N ALA A 272 5.06 -33.63 -10.57
CA ALA A 272 6.04 -33.38 -11.62
C ALA A 272 6.51 -34.70 -12.26
N HIS A 273 6.96 -34.63 -13.51
CA HIS A 273 7.72 -35.72 -14.12
C HIS A 273 8.84 -35.18 -15.01
N LYS A 274 9.87 -35.99 -15.25
CA LYS A 274 10.87 -35.73 -16.27
C LYS A 274 11.22 -37.01 -17.01
N VAL A 275 10.98 -37.01 -18.31
CA VAL A 275 11.42 -38.08 -19.20
C VAL A 275 12.92 -37.95 -19.43
N LEU A 276 13.65 -39.05 -19.22
CA LEU A 276 15.09 -39.19 -19.36
C LEU A 276 15.40 -40.43 -20.22
N PRO A 277 16.53 -40.42 -20.96
CA PRO A 277 16.85 -41.51 -21.86
C PRO A 277 17.38 -42.73 -21.09
N GLY A 278 16.71 -43.87 -21.22
CA GLY A 278 17.15 -45.16 -20.66
C GLY A 278 16.85 -45.33 -19.17
N PRO A 279 17.25 -46.47 -18.57
CA PRO A 279 16.99 -46.75 -17.17
C PRO A 279 17.62 -45.67 -16.29
N VAL A 280 16.82 -45.20 -15.36
CA VAL A 280 17.16 -44.11 -14.47
C VAL A 280 17.54 -44.69 -13.12
N PHE A 281 18.51 -44.10 -12.43
CA PHE A 281 18.82 -44.40 -11.05
C PHE A 281 18.64 -43.13 -10.21
N LEU A 282 17.69 -43.17 -9.29
CA LEU A 282 17.34 -42.03 -8.44
C LEU A 282 18.14 -42.06 -7.13
N SER A 283 18.72 -40.91 -6.77
CA SER A 283 19.32 -40.67 -5.46
C SER A 283 18.84 -39.33 -4.90
N VAL A 284 18.58 -39.27 -3.60
CA VAL A 284 18.23 -38.01 -2.93
C VAL A 284 19.32 -37.68 -1.92
N ARG A 285 19.91 -36.49 -2.06
CA ARG A 285 20.92 -35.97 -1.12
C ARG A 285 20.28 -34.91 -0.23
N LEU A 286 20.36 -35.12 1.07
CA LEU A 286 20.04 -34.10 2.07
C LEU A 286 21.22 -33.15 2.20
N ARG A 287 20.96 -31.84 2.08
CA ARG A 287 22.00 -30.79 2.13
C ARG A 287 22.29 -30.29 3.54
N GLY A 288 21.48 -30.66 4.53
CA GLY A 288 21.57 -30.23 5.91
C GLY A 288 20.18 -29.91 6.47
N PRO A 289 20.07 -29.62 7.78
CA PRO A 289 18.83 -29.12 8.37
C PRO A 289 18.46 -27.80 7.67
N ASN A 290 17.22 -27.68 7.20
CA ASN A 290 16.72 -26.50 6.51
C ASN A 290 17.48 -26.14 5.21
N LEU A 291 17.99 -27.12 4.43
CA LEU A 291 18.23 -26.98 2.97
C LEU A 291 17.42 -27.98 2.12
N PRO A 292 16.71 -27.55 1.05
CA PRO A 292 15.76 -28.41 0.35
C PRO A 292 16.51 -29.60 -0.28
N PRO A 293 15.88 -30.78 -0.36
CA PRO A 293 16.59 -31.96 -0.86
C PRO A 293 16.98 -31.77 -2.31
N GLU A 294 18.11 -32.35 -2.68
CA GLU A 294 18.49 -32.43 -4.08
C GLU A 294 18.23 -33.80 -4.64
N ILE A 295 17.61 -33.81 -5.82
CA ILE A 295 17.37 -35.03 -6.57
C ILE A 295 18.51 -35.18 -7.57
N GLY A 296 19.37 -36.15 -7.31
CA GLY A 296 20.43 -36.57 -8.22
C GLY A 296 19.96 -37.78 -9.02
N VAL A 297 20.02 -37.68 -10.34
CA VAL A 297 19.49 -38.71 -11.24
C VAL A 297 20.55 -39.10 -12.24
N SER A 298 20.94 -40.37 -12.24
CA SER A 298 21.81 -40.93 -13.27
C SER A 298 20.95 -41.60 -14.34
N ALA A 299 21.13 -41.24 -15.61
CA ALA A 299 20.45 -41.91 -16.72
C ALA A 299 21.43 -42.07 -17.88
N LYS A 300 21.63 -43.32 -18.35
CA LYS A 300 22.72 -43.69 -19.27
C LYS A 300 24.08 -43.16 -18.76
N ASP A 301 24.72 -42.28 -19.54
CA ASP A 301 26.06 -41.70 -19.28
C ASP A 301 25.99 -40.24 -18.78
N ARG A 302 24.82 -39.80 -18.30
CA ARG A 302 24.63 -38.42 -17.82
C ARG A 302 24.10 -38.40 -16.40
N PHE A 303 24.57 -37.43 -15.64
CA PHE A 303 24.04 -37.09 -14.33
C PHE A 303 23.21 -35.80 -14.42
N TYR A 304 21.99 -35.85 -13.91
CA TYR A 304 21.06 -34.75 -13.83
C TYR A 304 20.87 -34.37 -12.37
N GLN A 305 20.84 -33.07 -12.10
CA GLN A 305 20.54 -32.53 -10.78
C GLN A 305 19.27 -31.70 -10.88
N PHE A 306 18.24 -32.11 -10.16
CA PHE A 306 17.00 -31.35 -10.03
C PHE A 306 16.93 -30.70 -8.65
N ARG A 307 16.50 -29.45 -8.64
CA ARG A 307 16.20 -28.69 -7.42
C ARG A 307 14.73 -28.31 -7.47
N ALA A 308 14.05 -28.47 -6.34
CA ALA A 308 12.76 -27.82 -6.14
C ALA A 308 13.01 -26.30 -6.09
N ILE A 309 12.43 -25.55 -7.02
CA ILE A 309 12.47 -24.09 -7.03
C ILE A 309 11.05 -23.61 -6.81
N SER A 310 10.80 -22.94 -5.69
CA SER A 310 9.53 -22.24 -5.47
C SER A 310 9.41 -21.12 -6.51
N ASN A 311 8.30 -21.07 -7.27
CA ASN A 311 8.07 -19.97 -8.21
C ASN A 311 8.02 -18.64 -7.42
N PRO A 312 8.95 -17.70 -7.64
CA PRO A 312 9.02 -16.48 -6.86
C PRO A 312 7.74 -15.65 -6.97
N LEU A 313 7.02 -15.70 -8.10
CA LEU A 313 5.78 -14.94 -8.30
C LEU A 313 4.66 -15.36 -7.32
N PHE A 314 4.58 -16.64 -6.97
CA PHE A 314 3.56 -17.14 -6.04
C PHE A 314 3.78 -16.65 -4.61
N LYS A 315 5.04 -16.36 -4.21
CA LYS A 315 5.32 -15.73 -2.91
C LYS A 315 4.75 -14.32 -2.81
N TRP A 316 4.66 -13.59 -3.94
CA TRP A 316 4.17 -12.21 -3.97
C TRP A 316 2.66 -12.09 -4.17
N LEU A 317 1.95 -13.18 -4.52
CA LEU A 317 0.50 -13.15 -4.75
C LEU A 317 -0.30 -12.56 -3.57
N PRO A 318 -0.05 -12.96 -2.30
CA PRO A 318 -0.75 -12.37 -1.15
C PRO A 318 -0.47 -10.87 -1.00
N ALA A 319 0.76 -10.44 -1.25
CA ALA A 319 1.14 -9.03 -1.20
C ALA A 319 0.47 -8.23 -2.33
N LEU A 320 0.45 -8.75 -3.56
CA LEU A 320 -0.24 -8.14 -4.71
C LEU A 320 -1.74 -8.02 -4.46
N PHE A 321 -2.36 -9.05 -3.89
CA PHE A 321 -3.78 -9.02 -3.52
C PHE A 321 -4.06 -7.95 -2.46
N SER A 322 -3.17 -7.83 -1.46
CA SER A 322 -3.28 -6.79 -0.42
C SER A 322 -3.17 -5.38 -1.01
N VAL A 323 -2.23 -5.15 -1.94
CA VAL A 323 -2.09 -3.87 -2.65
C VAL A 323 -3.33 -3.56 -3.48
N LEU A 324 -3.89 -4.54 -4.19
CA LEU A 324 -5.11 -4.35 -4.97
C LEU A 324 -6.31 -3.98 -4.07
N LEU A 325 -6.42 -4.60 -2.90
CA LEU A 325 -7.48 -4.29 -1.93
C LEU A 325 -7.34 -2.85 -1.39
N ILE A 326 -6.11 -2.41 -1.12
CA ILE A 326 -5.82 -1.01 -0.72
C ILE A 326 -6.18 -0.05 -1.85
N LEU A 327 -5.84 -0.36 -3.10
CA LEU A 327 -6.21 0.47 -4.25
C LEU A 327 -7.74 0.55 -4.42
N LEU A 328 -8.45 -0.57 -4.28
CA LEU A 328 -9.90 -0.61 -4.39
C LEU A 328 -10.57 0.23 -3.28
N THR A 329 -10.10 0.10 -2.05
CA THR A 329 -10.61 0.92 -0.92
C THR A 329 -10.32 2.40 -1.11
N LEU A 330 -9.13 2.76 -1.62
CA LEU A 330 -8.83 4.14 -2.00
C LEU A 330 -9.75 4.66 -3.11
N ILE A 331 -10.01 3.87 -4.16
CA ILE A 331 -10.93 4.24 -5.24
C ILE A 331 -12.33 4.51 -4.69
N ILE A 332 -12.85 3.61 -3.84
CA ILE A 332 -14.17 3.78 -3.21
C ILE A 332 -14.20 5.02 -2.33
N PHE A 333 -13.15 5.24 -1.53
CA PHE A 333 -13.03 6.42 -0.67
C PHE A 333 -13.02 7.73 -1.47
N TYR A 334 -12.23 7.79 -2.55
CA TYR A 334 -12.16 8.97 -3.42
C TYR A 334 -13.46 9.19 -4.19
N ALA A 335 -14.10 8.13 -4.68
CA ALA A 335 -15.40 8.23 -5.36
C ALA A 335 -16.47 8.78 -4.42
N ASN A 336 -16.53 8.28 -3.18
CA ASN A 336 -17.47 8.78 -2.18
C ASN A 336 -17.16 10.25 -1.82
N ARG A 337 -15.88 10.59 -1.60
CA ARG A 337 -15.45 11.97 -1.33
C ARG A 337 -15.81 12.92 -2.47
N LEU A 338 -15.67 12.48 -3.73
CA LEU A 338 -16.08 13.25 -4.90
C LEU A 338 -17.60 13.44 -4.94
N ALA A 339 -18.37 12.38 -4.69
CA ALA A 339 -19.83 12.46 -4.63
C ALA A 339 -20.30 13.42 -3.55
N THR A 340 -19.73 13.35 -2.33
CA THR A 340 -20.03 14.29 -1.25
C THR A 340 -19.66 15.72 -1.62
N ARG A 341 -18.49 15.95 -2.23
CA ARG A 341 -18.09 17.29 -2.70
C ARG A 341 -19.07 17.82 -3.74
N LEU A 342 -19.44 17.03 -4.73
CA LEU A 342 -20.40 17.43 -5.77
C LEU A 342 -21.77 17.79 -5.16
N TYR A 343 -22.24 17.00 -4.20
CA TYR A 343 -23.47 17.28 -3.47
C TYR A 343 -23.40 18.62 -2.71
N ILE A 344 -22.29 18.86 -2.00
CA ILE A 344 -22.05 20.11 -1.29
C ILE A 344 -22.02 21.30 -2.27
N TYR A 345 -21.27 21.22 -3.37
CA TYR A 345 -21.21 22.28 -4.39
C TYR A 345 -22.57 22.57 -4.99
N PHE A 346 -23.33 21.52 -5.32
CA PHE A 346 -24.68 21.69 -5.87
C PHE A 346 -25.62 22.36 -4.86
N SER A 347 -25.53 21.97 -3.58
CA SER A 347 -26.33 22.57 -2.51
C SER A 347 -25.97 24.04 -2.28
N TYR A 348 -24.68 24.38 -2.27
CA TYR A 348 -24.21 25.77 -2.21
C TYR A 348 -24.66 26.58 -3.42
N PHE A 349 -24.60 26.01 -4.63
CA PHE A 349 -25.08 26.69 -5.84
C PHE A 349 -26.58 27.01 -5.75
N VAL A 350 -27.40 26.03 -5.32
CA VAL A 350 -28.83 26.25 -5.13
C VAL A 350 -29.10 27.31 -4.04
N TYR A 351 -28.32 27.30 -2.96
CA TYR A 351 -28.41 28.30 -1.90
C TYR A 351 -28.00 29.70 -2.39
N SER A 352 -26.85 29.83 -3.06
CA SER A 352 -26.36 31.12 -3.57
C SER A 352 -27.34 31.75 -4.56
N VAL A 353 -27.94 30.93 -5.43
CA VAL A 353 -28.94 31.41 -6.40
C VAL A 353 -30.24 31.85 -5.71
N ARG A 354 -30.59 31.27 -4.55
CA ARG A 354 -31.75 31.71 -3.75
C ARG A 354 -31.53 33.06 -3.09
N GLU A 355 -30.35 33.30 -2.55
CA GLU A 355 -30.00 34.49 -1.75
C GLU A 355 -29.49 35.68 -2.57
N THR A 356 -29.33 35.55 -3.90
CA THR A 356 -28.86 36.69 -4.72
C THR A 356 -29.86 37.86 -4.70
N PRO A 357 -29.38 39.12 -4.64
CA PRO A 357 -30.24 40.32 -4.74
C PRO A 357 -30.88 40.50 -6.12
N ASN A 358 -30.35 39.79 -7.12
CA ASN A 358 -30.84 39.79 -8.50
C ASN A 358 -31.94 38.74 -8.70
N ALA A 359 -32.86 39.04 -9.59
CA ALA A 359 -33.92 38.10 -9.97
C ALA A 359 -33.39 37.10 -11.01
N ILE A 360 -33.47 35.81 -10.71
CA ILE A 360 -32.89 34.73 -11.54
C ILE A 360 -33.99 33.80 -12.07
N LEU A 361 -33.93 33.49 -13.37
CA LEU A 361 -34.75 32.50 -14.05
C LEU A 361 -33.88 31.57 -14.90
N ILE A 362 -33.98 30.25 -14.70
CA ILE A 362 -33.26 29.25 -15.50
C ILE A 362 -34.25 28.51 -16.39
N LEU A 363 -33.97 28.50 -17.69
CA LEU A 363 -34.77 27.86 -18.72
C LEU A 363 -34.00 26.68 -19.35
N LEU A 364 -34.69 25.58 -19.63
CA LEU A 364 -34.18 24.52 -20.50
C LEU A 364 -34.13 24.99 -21.97
N PRO A 365 -33.38 24.32 -22.87
CA PRO A 365 -33.26 24.73 -24.27
C PRO A 365 -34.60 24.87 -25.02
N GLY A 366 -35.64 24.13 -24.59
CA GLY A 366 -37.00 24.25 -25.12
C GLY A 366 -37.87 25.35 -24.49
N GLY A 367 -37.30 26.28 -23.71
CA GLY A 367 -38.03 27.38 -23.06
C GLY A 367 -38.88 26.95 -21.85
N ARG A 368 -38.67 25.75 -21.30
CA ARG A 368 -39.33 25.29 -20.07
C ARG A 368 -38.60 25.81 -18.85
N ILE A 369 -39.35 26.28 -17.86
CA ILE A 369 -38.79 26.79 -16.61
C ILE A 369 -38.21 25.63 -15.80
N PHE A 370 -36.88 25.66 -15.60
CA PHE A 370 -36.15 24.71 -14.76
C PHE A 370 -36.12 25.18 -13.30
N TYR A 371 -35.84 26.46 -13.09
CA TYR A 371 -35.68 27.07 -11.77
C TYR A 371 -35.96 28.57 -11.82
N PHE A 372 -36.41 29.16 -10.71
CA PHE A 372 -36.45 30.61 -10.46
C PHE A 372 -36.27 30.86 -8.96
N ASN A 373 -35.74 32.03 -8.59
CA ASN A 373 -35.56 32.43 -7.19
C ASN A 373 -36.74 33.30 -6.67
N ASN A 374 -36.82 33.50 -5.35
CA ASN A 374 -37.89 34.28 -4.73
C ASN A 374 -37.85 35.75 -5.16
N ARG A 375 -36.65 36.29 -5.41
CA ARG A 375 -36.48 37.68 -5.86
C ARG A 375 -37.19 37.95 -7.18
N LEU A 376 -37.17 37.01 -8.12
CA LEU A 376 -37.93 37.12 -9.37
C LEU A 376 -39.44 37.21 -9.12
N GLN A 377 -39.97 36.40 -8.18
CA GLN A 377 -41.39 36.44 -7.83
C GLN A 377 -41.77 37.77 -7.18
N SER A 378 -40.94 38.28 -6.27
CA SER A 378 -41.18 39.58 -5.61
C SER A 378 -41.05 40.74 -6.58
N LEU A 379 -40.05 40.72 -7.48
CA LEU A 379 -39.81 41.79 -8.45
C LEU A 379 -40.95 41.91 -9.47
N LEU A 380 -41.48 40.78 -9.94
CA LEU A 380 -42.54 40.74 -10.95
C LEU A 380 -43.95 40.66 -10.35
N ASN A 381 -44.08 40.62 -9.02
CA ASN A 381 -45.34 40.46 -8.28
C ASN A 381 -46.27 39.35 -8.86
N THR A 382 -45.66 38.24 -9.31
CA THR A 382 -46.40 37.16 -9.97
C THR A 382 -46.97 36.20 -8.92
N ASN A 383 -48.19 36.46 -8.43
CA ASN A 383 -48.89 35.57 -7.50
C ASN A 383 -49.20 34.20 -8.16
N GLY A 384 -48.30 33.22 -8.01
CA GLY A 384 -48.53 31.81 -8.34
C GLY A 384 -48.44 31.39 -9.82
N LEU A 385 -48.19 32.33 -10.74
CA LEU A 385 -48.09 32.06 -12.19
C LEU A 385 -46.77 31.38 -12.62
N LEU A 386 -45.69 31.56 -11.86
CA LEU A 386 -44.40 30.90 -12.09
C LEU A 386 -44.41 29.47 -11.50
N GLN A 387 -44.53 28.45 -12.37
CA GLN A 387 -44.47 27.04 -11.99
C GLN A 387 -43.36 26.31 -12.74
N LYS A 388 -42.64 25.40 -12.05
CA LYS A 388 -41.64 24.53 -12.67
C LYS A 388 -42.29 23.68 -13.77
N LYS A 389 -41.59 23.48 -14.89
CA LYS A 389 -42.05 22.76 -16.10
C LYS A 389 -43.04 23.48 -17.02
N ARG A 390 -43.64 24.62 -16.62
CA ARG A 390 -44.40 25.47 -17.55
C ARG A 390 -43.48 26.20 -18.53
N THR A 391 -44.03 26.67 -19.64
CA THR A 391 -43.27 27.46 -20.63
C THR A 391 -43.17 28.91 -20.17
N TYR A 392 -42.06 29.59 -20.48
CA TYR A 392 -41.88 31.00 -20.12
C TYR A 392 -42.96 31.92 -20.74
N ARG A 393 -43.56 31.49 -21.86
CA ARG A 393 -44.59 32.25 -22.60
C ARG A 393 -45.89 32.38 -21.83
N GLU A 394 -46.27 31.34 -21.10
CA GLU A 394 -47.48 31.35 -20.26
C GLU A 394 -47.25 32.10 -18.96
N ALA A 395 -46.05 31.99 -18.38
CA ALA A 395 -45.77 32.52 -17.04
C ALA A 395 -45.43 34.02 -17.02
N LEU A 396 -44.98 34.60 -18.15
CA LEU A 396 -44.54 35.99 -18.26
C LEU A 396 -45.39 36.82 -19.24
N SER A 397 -46.62 36.38 -19.54
CA SER A 397 -47.52 37.06 -20.50
C SER A 397 -47.80 38.53 -20.18
N ALA A 398 -47.76 38.90 -18.89
CA ALA A 398 -47.92 40.28 -18.42
C ALA A 398 -46.68 41.17 -18.64
N PHE A 399 -45.54 40.61 -19.08
CA PHE A 399 -44.28 41.33 -19.28
C PHE A 399 -43.73 41.12 -20.72
N PRO A 400 -44.31 41.81 -21.72
CA PRO A 400 -43.96 41.59 -23.14
C PRO A 400 -42.47 41.85 -23.45
N GLU A 401 -41.85 42.83 -22.78
CA GLU A 401 -40.43 43.16 -22.99
C GLU A 401 -39.48 42.03 -22.55
N ILE A 402 -39.77 41.40 -21.41
CA ILE A 402 -39.00 40.26 -20.90
C ILE A 402 -39.20 39.06 -21.83
N MET A 403 -40.43 38.81 -22.29
CA MET A 403 -40.72 37.72 -23.22
C MET A 403 -40.00 37.87 -24.56
N LEU A 404 -39.99 39.09 -25.10
CA LEU A 404 -39.30 39.40 -26.36
C LEU A 404 -37.80 39.15 -26.21
N PHE A 405 -37.20 39.64 -25.13
CA PHE A 405 -35.78 39.43 -24.83
C PHE A 405 -35.42 37.95 -24.66
N ILE A 406 -36.24 37.16 -23.96
CA ILE A 406 -36.03 35.71 -23.82
C ILE A 406 -36.08 35.04 -25.21
N LYS A 407 -37.05 35.41 -26.07
CA LYS A 407 -37.18 34.84 -27.41
C LYS A 407 -35.95 35.12 -28.27
N GLU A 408 -35.49 36.38 -28.29
CA GLU A 408 -34.29 36.81 -29.03
C GLU A 408 -33.03 36.12 -28.52
N SER A 409 -32.91 35.99 -27.19
CA SER A 409 -31.77 35.34 -26.54
C SER A 409 -31.69 33.85 -26.90
N LEU A 410 -32.81 33.12 -26.82
CA LEU A 410 -32.89 31.70 -27.16
C LEU A 410 -32.46 31.41 -28.60
N THR A 411 -32.68 32.33 -29.54
CA THR A 411 -32.27 32.20 -30.94
C THR A 411 -30.81 32.57 -31.19
N SER A 412 -30.22 33.47 -30.41
CA SER A 412 -28.84 33.94 -30.65
C SER A 412 -27.76 32.94 -30.24
N GLY A 413 -27.97 32.17 -29.16
CA GLY A 413 -26.95 31.27 -28.60
C GLY A 413 -25.78 31.98 -27.91
N GLU A 414 -25.83 33.30 -27.76
CA GLU A 414 -24.79 34.13 -27.14
C GLU A 414 -25.31 34.87 -25.91
N VAL A 415 -24.38 35.51 -25.19
CA VAL A 415 -24.72 36.33 -24.04
C VAL A 415 -25.39 37.61 -24.53
N GLN A 416 -26.64 37.83 -24.12
CA GLN A 416 -27.40 39.03 -24.47
C GLN A 416 -27.59 39.91 -23.24
N ARG A 417 -27.63 41.22 -23.45
CA ARG A 417 -27.94 42.21 -22.41
C ARG A 417 -28.85 43.28 -22.98
N LYS A 418 -29.83 43.71 -22.19
CA LYS A 418 -30.73 44.80 -22.57
C LYS A 418 -31.09 45.60 -21.33
N GLU A 419 -31.16 46.93 -21.48
CA GLU A 419 -31.74 47.78 -20.44
C GLU A 419 -33.25 47.55 -20.42
N LEU A 420 -33.78 47.45 -19.22
CA LEU A 420 -35.17 47.06 -18.96
C LEU A 420 -35.87 48.24 -18.30
N PHE A 421 -36.96 48.70 -18.94
CA PHE A 421 -37.78 49.80 -18.48
C PHE A 421 -39.23 49.33 -18.43
N ILE A 422 -39.61 48.73 -17.31
CA ILE A 422 -40.98 48.25 -17.13
C ILE A 422 -41.71 49.24 -16.25
N SER A 423 -42.79 49.80 -16.79
CA SER A 423 -43.78 50.59 -16.05
C SER A 423 -45.13 49.89 -16.21
N SER A 424 -45.48 49.01 -15.29
CA SER A 424 -46.80 48.36 -15.23
C SER A 424 -47.51 48.69 -13.91
N GLU A 425 -48.83 48.46 -13.85
CA GLU A 425 -49.60 48.55 -12.58
C GLU A 425 -49.06 47.60 -11.49
N SER A 426 -48.28 46.59 -11.88
CA SER A 426 -47.74 45.54 -11.02
C SER A 426 -46.28 45.75 -10.56
N ALA A 427 -45.47 46.52 -11.30
CA ALA A 427 -44.07 46.83 -10.95
C ALA A 427 -43.51 48.01 -11.78
N GLU A 428 -42.69 48.84 -11.14
CA GLU A 428 -41.83 49.84 -11.80
C GLU A 428 -40.38 49.37 -11.66
N ILE A 429 -39.76 48.95 -12.76
CA ILE A 429 -38.41 48.37 -12.77
C ILE A 429 -37.55 49.16 -13.74
N HIS A 430 -36.54 49.83 -13.20
CA HIS A 430 -35.47 50.40 -14.00
C HIS A 430 -34.17 49.62 -13.78
N GLY A 431 -33.76 48.86 -14.79
CA GLY A 431 -32.74 47.85 -14.58
C GLY A 431 -32.10 47.31 -15.85
N ARG A 432 -31.46 46.17 -15.73
CA ARG A 432 -30.85 45.43 -16.84
C ARG A 432 -31.21 43.96 -16.75
N ILE A 433 -31.62 43.41 -17.88
CA ILE A 433 -31.78 41.98 -18.07
C ILE A 433 -30.60 41.40 -18.86
N MET A 434 -30.08 40.27 -18.41
CA MET A 434 -28.98 39.54 -19.04
C MET A 434 -29.36 38.08 -19.24
N ALA A 435 -29.10 37.56 -20.44
CA ALA A 435 -29.25 36.13 -20.75
C ALA A 435 -27.88 35.50 -20.93
N ARG A 436 -27.59 34.42 -20.20
CA ARG A 436 -26.36 33.64 -20.32
C ARG A 436 -26.68 32.17 -20.66
N PRO A 437 -26.18 31.64 -21.80
CA PRO A 437 -26.31 30.22 -22.10
C PRO A 437 -25.29 29.39 -21.30
N PHE A 438 -25.76 28.37 -20.61
CA PHE A 438 -24.89 27.30 -20.10
C PHE A 438 -24.54 26.36 -21.24
N LYS A 439 -23.27 26.35 -21.65
CA LYS A 439 -22.74 25.48 -22.71
C LYS A 439 -21.93 24.34 -22.09
N THR A 440 -22.06 23.15 -22.67
CA THR A 440 -21.12 22.04 -22.43
C THR A 440 -19.75 22.37 -23.02
N LYS A 441 -18.71 21.59 -22.67
CA LYS A 441 -17.38 21.70 -23.30
C LYS A 441 -17.42 21.56 -24.83
N PHE A 442 -18.46 20.91 -25.37
CA PHE A 442 -18.69 20.72 -26.81
C PHE A 442 -19.57 21.82 -27.44
N GLY A 443 -19.78 22.94 -26.75
CA GLY A 443 -20.56 24.09 -27.27
C GLY A 443 -22.08 23.92 -27.25
N ARG A 444 -22.60 22.72 -26.92
CA ARG A 444 -24.05 22.47 -26.83
C ARG A 444 -24.65 23.21 -25.63
N ILE A 445 -25.70 23.98 -25.86
CA ILE A 445 -26.44 24.69 -24.80
C ILE A 445 -27.32 23.70 -24.02
N ILE A 446 -27.15 23.67 -22.70
CA ILE A 446 -27.89 22.80 -21.77
C ILE A 446 -28.96 23.55 -20.97
N ALA A 447 -28.80 24.86 -20.78
CA ALA A 447 -29.75 25.73 -20.10
C ALA A 447 -29.45 27.19 -20.43
N TRP A 448 -30.38 28.08 -20.09
CA TRP A 448 -30.25 29.53 -20.17
C TRP A 448 -30.54 30.13 -18.80
N MET A 449 -29.67 31.02 -18.34
CA MET A 449 -29.87 31.80 -17.12
C MET A 449 -30.24 33.24 -17.50
N MET A 450 -31.39 33.69 -17.06
CA MET A 450 -31.82 35.08 -17.15
C MET A 450 -31.60 35.73 -15.77
N GLU A 451 -30.92 36.85 -15.76
CA GLU A 451 -30.62 37.65 -14.57
C GLU A 451 -31.18 39.06 -14.78
N ILE A 452 -32.00 39.53 -13.84
CA ILE A 452 -32.55 40.90 -13.85
C ILE A 452 -31.96 41.64 -12.65
N GLN A 453 -31.25 42.73 -12.94
CA GLN A 453 -30.64 43.66 -11.98
C GLN A 453 -31.46 44.94 -11.94
N ASP A 454 -31.79 45.41 -10.74
CA ASP A 454 -32.56 46.64 -10.51
C ASP A 454 -31.60 47.75 -10.06
N PHE A 455 -31.63 48.90 -10.74
CA PHE A 455 -30.76 50.06 -10.51
C PHE A 455 -31.50 51.27 -9.96
N SER A 456 -32.73 51.11 -9.48
CA SER A 456 -33.62 52.21 -9.08
C SER A 456 -33.16 53.00 -7.81
N GLY A 457 -31.90 52.89 -7.36
CA GLY A 457 -31.34 53.54 -6.16
C GLY A 457 -30.25 54.61 -6.45
N PRO A 458 -30.36 55.85 -5.92
CA PRO A 458 -29.53 57.00 -6.34
C PRO A 458 -28.06 57.09 -5.84
N LEU A 459 -27.55 56.21 -4.96
CA LEU A 459 -26.24 56.38 -4.29
C LEU A 459 -25.04 55.59 -4.89
N LEU A 460 -25.24 54.73 -5.90
CA LEU A 460 -24.26 53.71 -6.29
C LEU A 460 -23.35 54.07 -7.49
N SER A 461 -23.63 55.16 -8.21
CA SER A 461 -22.94 55.51 -9.47
C SER A 461 -21.53 56.10 -9.27
N ASP A 462 -21.35 56.98 -8.28
CA ASP A 462 -20.06 57.67 -8.07
C ASP A 462 -19.04 56.80 -7.33
N ARG A 463 -19.48 55.97 -6.38
CA ARG A 463 -18.61 55.00 -5.69
C ARG A 463 -17.97 54.00 -6.66
N HIS A 464 -18.69 53.59 -7.70
CA HIS A 464 -18.23 52.60 -8.69
C HIS A 464 -17.12 53.12 -9.63
N LYS A 465 -17.10 54.43 -9.93
CA LYS A 465 -16.11 55.04 -10.83
C LYS A 465 -14.75 55.16 -10.14
N THR A 466 -14.73 55.62 -8.89
CA THR A 466 -13.51 55.67 -8.06
C THR A 466 -12.98 54.26 -7.77
N TRP A 467 -13.88 53.31 -7.48
CA TRP A 467 -13.57 51.88 -7.32
C TRP A 467 -12.85 51.28 -8.53
N SER A 468 -13.39 51.49 -9.74
CA SER A 468 -12.85 50.89 -10.96
C SER A 468 -11.45 51.41 -11.33
N HIS A 469 -11.17 52.68 -11.03
CA HIS A 469 -9.85 53.28 -11.26
C HIS A 469 -8.79 52.74 -10.29
N THR A 470 -9.12 52.65 -8.99
CA THR A 470 -8.22 52.14 -7.94
C THR A 470 -7.87 50.67 -8.17
N VAL A 471 -8.85 49.82 -8.50
CA VAL A 471 -8.63 48.38 -8.79
C VAL A 471 -7.69 48.19 -9.98
N ARG A 472 -7.77 49.03 -11.02
CA ARG A 472 -6.91 48.92 -12.21
C ARG A 472 -5.44 49.24 -11.89
N LYS A 473 -5.20 50.26 -11.05
CA LYS A 473 -3.85 50.57 -10.55
C LYS A 473 -3.29 49.45 -9.67
N ILE A 474 -4.16 48.75 -8.92
CA ILE A 474 -3.80 47.57 -8.11
C ILE A 474 -3.32 46.38 -8.93
N VAL A 475 -4.05 46.05 -9.98
CA VAL A 475 -3.62 45.00 -10.91
C VAL A 475 -2.27 45.34 -11.54
N HIS A 476 -2.04 46.62 -11.86
CA HIS A 476 -0.77 47.08 -12.40
C HIS A 476 0.38 46.97 -11.38
N GLY A 477 0.15 47.39 -10.12
CA GLY A 477 1.13 47.31 -9.03
C GLY A 477 1.54 45.89 -8.64
N ILE A 478 0.65 44.90 -8.79
CA ILE A 478 0.97 43.47 -8.57
C ILE A 478 1.73 42.87 -9.77
N LYS A 479 1.41 43.30 -11.00
CA LYS A 479 2.05 42.78 -12.21
C LYS A 479 3.55 43.10 -12.27
N THR A 480 3.96 44.27 -11.77
CA THR A 480 5.35 44.73 -11.78
C THR A 480 6.31 43.81 -10.98
N PRO A 481 6.11 43.54 -9.69
CA PRO A 481 6.99 42.64 -8.93
C PRO A 481 6.91 41.18 -9.43
N LEU A 482 5.76 40.72 -9.94
CA LEU A 482 5.64 39.41 -10.58
C LEU A 482 6.53 39.29 -11.82
N GLY A 483 6.64 40.36 -12.60
CA GLY A 483 7.57 40.43 -13.73
C GLY A 483 9.03 40.32 -13.30
N SER A 484 9.41 41.01 -12.22
CA SER A 484 10.77 40.91 -11.65
C SER A 484 11.09 39.52 -11.10
N VAL A 485 10.13 38.87 -10.44
CA VAL A 485 10.27 37.47 -9.99
C VAL A 485 10.50 36.54 -11.17
N LEU A 486 9.74 36.69 -12.25
CA LEU A 486 9.89 35.85 -13.45
C LEU A 486 11.26 36.05 -14.11
N LEU A 487 11.68 37.30 -14.30
CA LEU A 487 12.99 37.64 -14.87
C LEU A 487 14.16 37.09 -14.05
N ASN A 488 14.07 37.15 -12.72
CA ASN A 488 15.11 36.61 -11.85
C ASN A 488 15.17 35.08 -11.94
N ILE A 489 14.02 34.40 -12.01
CA ILE A 489 13.96 32.95 -12.20
C ILE A 489 14.51 32.54 -13.57
N GLU A 490 14.17 33.27 -14.64
CA GLU A 490 14.71 33.05 -16.00
C GLU A 490 16.23 33.24 -16.03
N ARG A 491 16.75 34.26 -15.33
CA ARG A 491 18.19 34.50 -15.21
C ARG A 491 18.91 33.40 -14.44
N ILE A 492 18.28 32.85 -13.40
CA ILE A 492 18.79 31.68 -12.68
C ILE A 492 18.80 30.45 -13.61
N GLN A 493 17.75 30.23 -14.41
CA GLN A 493 17.68 29.13 -15.37
C GLN A 493 18.76 29.23 -16.46
N GLN A 494 18.93 30.39 -17.10
CA GLN A 494 19.96 30.61 -18.13
C GLN A 494 21.37 30.35 -17.59
N LYS A 495 21.69 30.85 -16.38
CA LYS A 495 22.99 30.62 -15.76
C LYS A 495 23.21 29.13 -15.42
N LEU A 496 22.17 28.40 -15.01
CA LEU A 496 22.24 26.95 -14.76
C LEU A 496 22.51 26.15 -16.03
N GLU A 497 22.06 26.61 -17.20
CA GLU A 497 22.30 25.96 -18.49
C GLU A 497 23.74 26.21 -19.00
N ASP A 498 24.32 27.38 -18.73
CA ASP A 498 25.65 27.80 -19.24
C ASP A 498 26.88 27.27 -18.45
N SER A 499 26.70 26.34 -17.51
CA SER A 499 27.77 25.50 -16.89
C SER A 499 29.10 26.20 -16.54
N SER A 500 29.06 27.34 -15.85
CA SER A 500 30.27 28.02 -15.34
C SER A 500 30.55 27.70 -13.86
N PRO A 501 31.81 27.48 -13.41
CA PRO A 501 32.13 26.87 -12.11
C PRO A 501 32.10 27.82 -10.89
N ASP A 502 31.60 29.05 -11.03
CA ASP A 502 31.56 30.03 -9.93
C ASP A 502 30.11 30.36 -9.54
N MET A 503 29.40 29.32 -9.08
CA MET A 503 27.95 29.34 -8.81
C MET A 503 27.58 29.80 -7.38
N ALA A 504 28.53 29.89 -6.46
CA ALA A 504 28.23 30.09 -5.04
C ALA A 504 27.90 31.55 -4.66
N GLY A 505 28.48 32.53 -5.35
CA GLY A 505 28.28 33.95 -5.02
C GLY A 505 27.05 34.60 -5.69
N ILE A 506 26.60 34.07 -6.82
CA ILE A 506 25.59 34.72 -7.68
C ILE A 506 24.17 34.14 -7.46
N THR A 507 24.04 32.95 -6.85
CA THR A 507 22.74 32.31 -6.63
C THR A 507 22.02 32.81 -5.37
N ALA A 508 22.72 33.07 -4.27
CA ALA A 508 22.10 33.46 -3.01
C ALA A 508 21.39 34.82 -3.09
N ASP A 509 21.98 35.80 -3.76
CA ASP A 509 21.42 37.15 -3.89
C ASP A 509 20.20 37.17 -4.82
N ASP A 510 20.26 36.46 -5.96
CA ASP A 510 19.13 36.33 -6.89
C ASP A 510 17.93 35.62 -6.21
N PHE A 511 18.19 34.60 -5.36
CA PHE A 511 17.16 33.94 -4.55
C PHE A 511 16.60 34.84 -3.43
N ALA A 512 17.46 35.58 -2.73
CA ALA A 512 17.05 36.49 -1.65
C ALA A 512 16.18 37.63 -2.19
N MET A 513 16.55 38.20 -3.33
CA MET A 513 15.77 39.24 -4.02
C MET A 513 14.42 38.70 -4.49
N THR A 514 14.39 37.49 -5.08
CA THR A 514 13.14 36.82 -5.49
C THR A 514 12.22 36.55 -4.30
N MET A 515 12.77 36.09 -3.17
CA MET A 515 12.00 35.86 -1.95
C MET A 515 11.43 37.17 -1.36
N SER A 516 12.19 38.27 -1.42
CA SER A 516 11.71 39.59 -0.99
C SER A 516 10.53 40.07 -1.84
N GLU A 517 10.61 39.95 -3.17
CA GLU A 517 9.52 40.34 -4.06
C GLU A 517 8.25 39.46 -3.88
N ILE A 518 8.43 38.16 -3.62
CA ILE A 518 7.30 37.28 -3.28
C ILE A 518 6.61 37.73 -1.98
N ARG A 519 7.38 38.07 -0.93
CA ARG A 519 6.83 38.59 0.33
C ARG A 519 6.07 39.89 0.11
N ARG A 520 6.62 40.79 -0.70
CA ARG A 520 5.97 42.06 -1.08
C ARG A 520 4.64 41.83 -1.79
N ILE A 521 4.57 40.90 -2.76
CA ILE A 521 3.33 40.51 -3.43
C ILE A 521 2.30 39.94 -2.45
N GLN A 522 2.74 39.08 -1.52
CA GLN A 522 1.85 38.52 -0.49
C GLN A 522 1.25 39.60 0.41
N GLU A 523 2.03 40.61 0.77
CA GLU A 523 1.56 41.73 1.60
C GLU A 523 0.60 42.64 0.82
N MET A 524 0.90 42.95 -0.44
CA MET A 524 -0.01 43.67 -1.34
C MET A 524 -1.35 42.94 -1.51
N ALA A 525 -1.32 41.62 -1.70
CA ALA A 525 -2.52 40.80 -1.82
C ALA A 525 -3.34 40.78 -0.52
N ARG A 526 -2.69 40.70 0.65
CA ARG A 526 -3.35 40.77 1.96
C ARG A 526 -4.02 42.13 2.19
N GLN A 527 -3.32 43.22 1.90
CA GLN A 527 -3.87 44.57 2.05
C GLN A 527 -5.01 44.84 1.04
N PHE A 528 -4.90 44.29 -0.17
CA PHE A 528 -6.00 44.33 -1.15
C PHE A 528 -7.24 43.57 -0.66
N LEU A 529 -7.07 42.35 -0.14
CA LEU A 529 -8.19 41.58 0.41
C LEU A 529 -8.85 42.27 1.60
N LYS A 530 -8.08 42.97 2.44
CA LYS A 530 -8.62 43.84 3.51
C LYS A 530 -9.43 44.99 2.90
N PHE A 531 -8.90 45.67 1.88
CA PHE A 531 -9.59 46.75 1.16
C PHE A 531 -10.91 46.29 0.50
N THR A 532 -10.97 45.09 -0.08
CA THR A 532 -12.20 44.55 -0.69
C THR A 532 -13.25 44.08 0.30
N LYS A 533 -12.90 43.88 1.58
CA LYS A 533 -13.83 43.44 2.63
C LYS A 533 -14.51 44.59 3.38
N LEU A 534 -14.24 45.85 3.01
CA LEU A 534 -14.78 47.06 3.65
C LEU A 534 -16.25 47.37 3.27
N GLU A 535 -17.04 46.40 2.82
CA GLU A 535 -18.36 46.65 2.20
C GLU A 535 -19.51 46.85 3.20
N GLU A 536 -19.37 46.43 4.46
CA GLU A 536 -20.39 46.66 5.49
C GLU A 536 -19.82 47.57 6.60
N LEU A 537 -20.29 48.82 6.64
CA LEU A 537 -19.98 49.79 7.70
C LEU A 537 -20.96 49.58 8.87
N ASP A 538 -20.45 49.27 10.07
CA ASP A 538 -21.23 49.29 11.31
C ASP A 538 -21.14 50.66 11.98
N ILE A 539 -21.78 51.68 11.39
CA ILE A 539 -21.75 53.05 11.91
C ILE A 539 -22.56 53.14 13.20
N ARG A 540 -21.90 53.49 14.30
CA ARG A 540 -22.53 53.69 15.61
C ARG A 540 -21.93 54.89 16.34
N PRO A 541 -22.67 55.52 17.27
CA PRO A 541 -22.13 56.59 18.09
C PRO A 541 -21.03 56.04 19.01
N LEU A 542 -19.85 56.65 18.95
CA LEU A 542 -18.70 56.26 19.76
C LEU A 542 -17.94 57.48 20.29
N GLN A 543 -17.33 57.33 21.46
CA GLN A 543 -16.45 58.33 22.03
C GLN A 543 -15.08 58.22 21.38
N PHE A 544 -14.58 59.29 20.77
CA PHE A 544 -13.32 59.25 20.04
C PHE A 544 -12.13 58.85 20.93
N ASN A 545 -12.10 59.34 22.18
CA ASN A 545 -11.04 59.02 23.13
C ASN A 545 -10.92 57.51 23.39
N GLU A 546 -12.05 56.78 23.50
CA GLU A 546 -12.02 55.33 23.70
C GLU A 546 -11.45 54.57 22.49
N VAL A 547 -11.68 55.08 21.29
CA VAL A 547 -11.10 54.51 20.06
C VAL A 547 -9.61 54.81 19.98
N LEU A 548 -9.19 56.01 20.35
CA LEU A 548 -7.77 56.38 20.40
C LEU A 548 -7.00 55.52 21.43
N ASP A 549 -7.55 55.34 22.63
CA ASP A 549 -6.92 54.50 23.67
C ASP A 549 -6.70 53.06 23.21
N LYS A 550 -7.71 52.47 22.55
CA LYS A 550 -7.60 51.13 21.96
C LYS A 550 -6.59 51.06 20.83
N THR A 551 -6.51 52.12 20.03
CA THR A 551 -5.57 52.25 18.91
C THR A 551 -4.13 52.31 19.41
N LEU A 552 -3.88 52.99 20.53
CA LEU A 552 -2.53 53.18 21.09
C LEU A 552 -2.01 51.96 21.85
N ALA A 553 -2.89 51.11 22.41
CA ALA A 553 -2.49 49.97 23.24
C ALA A 553 -1.43 49.02 22.61
N PRO A 554 -1.47 48.67 21.30
CA PRO A 554 -0.46 47.84 20.66
C PRO A 554 0.92 48.51 20.53
N PHE A 555 0.99 49.85 20.57
CA PHE A 555 2.22 50.61 20.32
C PHE A 555 3.03 50.89 21.60
N GLN A 556 2.57 50.42 22.76
CA GLN A 556 3.26 50.62 24.04
C GLN A 556 4.72 50.13 24.01
N ALA A 557 5.01 49.04 23.30
CA ALA A 557 6.36 48.49 23.17
C ALA A 557 7.33 49.39 22.34
N PHE A 558 6.82 50.23 21.45
CA PHE A 558 7.62 51.20 20.70
C PHE A 558 7.89 52.47 21.52
N ILE A 559 6.99 52.80 22.45
CA ILE A 559 7.20 53.86 23.44
C ILE A 559 8.42 53.53 24.31
N ASP A 560 8.55 52.27 24.71
CA ASP A 560 9.70 51.77 25.49
C ASP A 560 11.03 51.79 24.71
N GLN A 561 10.98 51.92 23.37
CA GLN A 561 12.16 51.92 22.49
C GLN A 561 12.65 53.32 22.08
N GLY A 562 11.96 54.40 22.51
CA GLY A 562 12.42 55.79 22.34
C GLY A 562 11.49 56.74 21.57
N VAL A 563 10.28 56.30 21.18
CA VAL A 563 9.26 57.17 20.59
C VAL A 563 8.36 57.75 21.68
N GLN A 564 8.25 59.06 21.78
CA GLN A 564 7.34 59.72 22.73
C GLN A 564 6.02 60.06 22.04
N ILE A 565 4.91 59.46 22.47
CA ILE A 565 3.57 59.79 22.00
C ILE A 565 2.88 60.68 23.03
N GLU A 566 2.55 61.91 22.64
CA GLU A 566 1.84 62.89 23.48
C GLU A 566 0.41 63.09 22.94
N CYS A 567 -0.59 63.00 23.81
CA CYS A 567 -1.99 63.19 23.43
C CYS A 567 -2.55 64.46 24.08
N VAL A 568 -2.92 65.44 23.26
CA VAL A 568 -3.55 66.70 23.68
C VAL A 568 -5.00 66.70 23.23
N MET A 569 -5.86 66.18 24.10
CA MET A 569 -7.28 66.02 23.80
C MET A 569 -8.09 67.19 24.36
N GLU A 570 -9.17 67.55 23.67
CA GLU A 570 -10.13 68.53 24.19
C GLU A 570 -10.81 68.00 25.48
N GLN A 571 -11.15 68.90 26.42
CA GLN A 571 -11.65 68.52 27.76
C GLN A 571 -13.03 67.85 27.72
N GLU A 572 -13.85 68.13 26.70
CA GLU A 572 -15.17 67.54 26.54
C GLU A 572 -15.13 66.33 25.59
N PRO A 573 -15.71 65.18 25.96
CA PRO A 573 -15.66 63.96 25.16
C PRO A 573 -16.57 64.06 23.92
N HIS A 574 -15.97 63.92 22.73
CA HIS A 574 -16.67 64.06 21.46
C HIS A 574 -17.22 62.74 20.95
N THR A 575 -18.51 62.73 20.59
CA THR A 575 -19.15 61.58 19.95
C THR A 575 -19.04 61.70 18.43
N VAL A 576 -18.38 60.72 17.80
CA VAL A 576 -18.35 60.58 16.34
C VAL A 576 -19.21 59.38 15.92
N HIS A 577 -19.84 59.45 14.76
CA HIS A 577 -20.58 58.32 14.19
C HIS A 577 -19.64 57.56 13.27
N ALA A 578 -19.10 56.44 13.75
CA ALA A 578 -18.19 55.64 12.97
C ALA A 578 -18.26 54.15 13.26
N ASP A 579 -17.69 53.35 12.35
CA ASP A 579 -17.35 51.96 12.60
C ASP A 579 -16.05 51.93 13.43
N PRO A 580 -16.09 51.47 14.69
CA PRO A 580 -14.91 51.50 15.55
C PRO A 580 -13.75 50.68 15.00
N ARG A 581 -14.01 49.53 14.36
CA ARG A 581 -12.91 48.66 13.86
C ARG A 581 -12.21 49.29 12.67
N GLN A 582 -12.98 49.92 11.79
CA GLN A 582 -12.42 50.59 10.63
C GLN A 582 -11.71 51.89 11.05
N LEU A 583 -12.28 52.66 11.97
CA LEU A 583 -11.65 53.87 12.49
C LEU A 583 -10.33 53.56 13.24
N GLU A 584 -10.31 52.54 14.11
CA GLU A 584 -9.08 52.02 14.74
C GLU A 584 -8.03 51.67 13.69
N MET A 585 -8.42 50.96 12.61
CA MET A 585 -7.51 50.61 11.52
C MET A 585 -6.94 51.85 10.78
N ALA A 586 -7.76 52.86 10.51
CA ALA A 586 -7.30 54.08 9.86
C ALA A 586 -6.28 54.84 10.74
N LEU A 587 -6.55 54.97 12.04
CA LEU A 587 -5.65 55.61 12.98
C LEU A 587 -4.34 54.83 13.15
N GLN A 588 -4.39 53.50 13.24
CA GLN A 588 -3.21 52.63 13.26
C GLN A 588 -2.29 52.92 12.06
N ILE A 589 -2.85 53.05 10.86
CA ILE A 589 -2.06 53.33 9.66
C ILE A 589 -1.34 54.67 9.73
N PHE A 590 -1.99 55.73 10.25
CA PHE A 590 -1.34 57.04 10.39
C PHE A 590 -0.24 57.00 11.45
N ILE A 591 -0.48 56.32 12.57
CA ILE A 591 0.47 56.18 13.68
C ILE A 591 1.66 55.32 13.25
N GLU A 592 1.45 54.18 12.59
CA GLU A 592 2.52 53.33 12.04
C GLU A 592 3.39 54.11 11.06
N ASN A 593 2.78 54.90 10.17
CA ASN A 593 3.56 55.73 9.25
C ASN A 593 4.41 56.78 9.97
N SER A 594 3.89 57.35 11.05
CA SER A 594 4.61 58.31 11.89
C SER A 594 5.76 57.64 12.64
N ILE A 595 5.54 56.47 13.25
CA ILE A 595 6.57 55.69 13.96
C ILE A 595 7.69 55.27 13.01
N ASP A 596 7.33 54.73 11.84
CA ASP A 596 8.30 54.29 10.83
C ASP A 596 9.16 55.46 10.33
N ALA A 597 8.59 56.67 10.21
CA ALA A 597 9.33 57.85 9.76
C ALA A 597 10.38 58.31 10.78
N LEU A 598 10.19 57.98 12.06
CA LEU A 598 11.08 58.33 13.16
C LEU A 598 12.26 57.37 13.35
N ASP A 599 12.29 56.23 12.63
CA ASP A 599 13.33 55.19 12.74
C ASP A 599 13.67 54.82 14.21
N GLY A 600 12.63 54.78 15.05
CA GLY A 600 12.70 54.41 16.46
C GLY A 600 13.00 55.54 17.47
N LYS A 601 13.20 56.81 17.05
CA LYS A 601 13.41 57.95 17.97
C LYS A 601 12.69 59.22 17.51
N GLY A 602 11.85 59.79 18.38
CA GLY A 602 11.19 61.05 18.07
C GLY A 602 9.94 61.31 18.90
N LYS A 603 9.11 62.22 18.43
CA LYS A 603 7.85 62.64 19.06
C LYS A 603 6.71 62.56 18.07
N ILE A 604 5.59 62.00 18.53
CA ILE A 604 4.30 62.02 17.84
C ILE A 604 3.31 62.76 18.75
N LEU A 605 2.73 63.85 18.26
CA LEU A 605 1.66 64.58 18.92
C LEU A 605 0.33 64.20 18.26
N ILE A 606 -0.61 63.71 19.06
CA ILE A 606 -1.99 63.48 18.63
C ILE A 606 -2.87 64.51 19.34
N SER A 607 -3.52 65.39 18.59
CA SER A 607 -4.40 66.41 19.15
C SER A 607 -5.79 66.40 18.54
N THR A 608 -6.79 66.75 19.35
CA THR A 608 -8.17 66.90 18.89
C THR A 608 -8.71 68.28 19.19
N VAL A 609 -9.38 68.89 18.21
CA VAL A 609 -10.01 70.22 18.33
C VAL A 609 -11.31 70.24 17.53
N LEU A 610 -12.39 70.79 18.10
CA LEU A 610 -13.59 71.10 17.32
C LEU A 610 -13.34 72.22 16.30
N ALA A 611 -13.71 71.99 15.03
CA ALA A 611 -13.51 72.94 13.95
C ALA A 611 -14.15 74.33 14.21
N GLN A 612 -15.22 74.38 15.01
CA GLN A 612 -15.88 75.61 15.47
C GLN A 612 -14.95 76.49 16.34
N ASN A 613 -14.12 75.87 17.17
CA ASN A 613 -13.19 76.58 18.05
C ASN A 613 -12.00 77.19 17.28
N LEU A 614 -11.82 76.82 16.01
CA LEU A 614 -10.82 77.36 15.09
C LEU A 614 -11.37 78.50 14.20
N GLY A 615 -12.59 78.98 14.45
CA GLY A 615 -13.21 80.06 13.67
C GLY A 615 -13.61 79.68 12.24
N ARG A 616 -13.70 78.37 11.93
CA ARG A 616 -14.08 77.85 10.61
C ARG A 616 -15.60 77.60 10.57
N ASN A 617 -16.28 78.05 9.52
CA ASN A 617 -17.75 77.91 9.31
C ASN A 617 -18.26 76.47 9.05
N PHE A 618 -17.50 75.44 9.43
CA PHE A 618 -17.91 74.06 9.26
C PHE A 618 -18.73 73.61 10.48
N ALA A 619 -19.93 73.10 10.22
CA ALA A 619 -20.79 72.48 11.23
C ALA A 619 -20.02 71.39 11.99
N ASN A 620 -20.32 71.24 13.29
CA ASN A 620 -20.11 70.04 14.12
C ASN A 620 -19.12 68.99 13.56
N GLU A 621 -17.83 69.35 13.46
CA GLU A 621 -16.75 68.50 12.92
C GLU A 621 -15.61 68.45 13.95
N LEU A 622 -15.09 67.24 14.22
CA LEU A 622 -13.91 66.99 15.03
C LEU A 622 -12.69 66.94 14.11
N GLU A 623 -11.73 67.84 14.34
CA GLU A 623 -10.41 67.82 13.72
C GLU A 623 -9.45 67.02 14.60
N ILE A 624 -8.77 66.05 14.01
CA ILE A 624 -7.77 65.19 14.64
C ILE A 624 -6.46 65.44 13.88
N GLU A 625 -5.43 65.90 14.57
CA GLU A 625 -4.09 66.06 14.01
C GLU A 625 -3.16 64.98 14.58
N ILE A 626 -2.46 64.27 13.70
CA ILE A 626 -1.39 63.33 14.04
C ILE A 626 -0.11 63.91 13.45
N ALA A 627 0.74 64.46 14.31
CA ALA A 627 1.95 65.19 13.93
C ALA A 627 3.22 64.47 14.41
N ASP A 628 4.15 64.18 13.50
CA ASP A 628 5.49 63.69 13.83
C ASP A 628 6.56 64.76 13.61
N ASN A 629 7.69 64.62 14.30
CA ASN A 629 8.88 65.45 14.10
C ASN A 629 9.97 64.73 13.27
N GLY A 630 9.56 63.84 12.36
CA GLY A 630 10.46 63.08 11.50
C GLY A 630 11.01 63.89 10.32
N PRO A 631 11.58 63.22 9.31
CA PRO A 631 12.21 63.87 8.16
C PRO A 631 11.22 64.60 7.23
N GLY A 632 9.91 64.50 7.46
CA GLY A 632 8.89 65.11 6.61
C GLY A 632 8.85 64.53 5.19
N ILE A 633 8.06 65.16 4.32
CA ILE A 633 7.80 64.72 2.95
C ILE A 633 8.14 65.87 1.98
N PRO A 634 9.03 65.67 0.99
CA PRO A 634 9.35 66.67 -0.03
C PRO A 634 8.12 67.09 -0.84
N TRP A 635 8.02 68.37 -1.17
CA TRP A 635 6.87 68.98 -1.88
C TRP A 635 6.47 68.22 -3.15
N GLU A 636 7.45 67.73 -3.90
CA GLU A 636 7.30 67.06 -5.19
C GLU A 636 6.47 65.78 -5.10
N VAL A 637 6.49 65.12 -3.93
CA VAL A 637 5.85 63.82 -3.73
C VAL A 637 4.61 63.89 -2.83
N GLN A 638 4.33 65.02 -2.17
CA GLN A 638 3.17 65.17 -1.28
C GLN A 638 1.84 64.88 -1.99
N GLY A 639 1.69 65.28 -3.26
CA GLY A 639 0.49 65.01 -4.06
C GLY A 639 0.26 63.53 -4.39
N GLN A 640 1.28 62.67 -4.21
CA GLN A 640 1.25 61.26 -4.60
C GLN A 640 1.13 60.31 -3.40
N VAL A 641 1.23 60.80 -2.15
CA VAL A 641 1.25 59.92 -0.95
C VAL A 641 -0.05 59.13 -0.74
N PHE A 642 -1.16 59.62 -1.28
CA PHE A 642 -2.47 58.95 -1.25
C PHE A 642 -2.78 58.20 -2.55
N GLU A 643 -1.82 58.09 -3.48
CA GLU A 643 -1.94 57.26 -4.66
C GLU A 643 -1.57 55.80 -4.32
N PRO A 644 -2.31 54.80 -4.83
CA PRO A 644 -1.99 53.40 -4.61
C PRO A 644 -0.55 53.04 -5.03
N PHE A 645 0.13 52.23 -4.22
CA PHE A 645 1.50 51.75 -4.41
C PHE A 645 2.60 52.80 -4.34
N PHE A 646 2.26 54.07 -4.07
CA PHE A 646 3.26 55.08 -3.83
C PHE A 646 3.91 54.84 -2.47
N THR A 647 5.23 54.66 -2.45
CA THR A 647 6.01 54.55 -1.21
C THR A 647 7.45 54.96 -1.47
N THR A 648 8.07 55.60 -0.47
CA THR A 648 9.50 55.90 -0.43
C THR A 648 10.29 54.87 0.39
N LYS A 649 9.60 53.91 1.02
CA LYS A 649 10.19 52.84 1.85
C LYS A 649 10.55 51.63 0.97
N LYS A 650 11.72 51.02 1.23
CA LYS A 650 12.20 49.84 0.47
C LYS A 650 11.22 48.64 0.52
N ASP A 651 10.64 48.37 1.68
CA ASP A 651 9.71 47.25 1.91
C ASP A 651 8.24 47.70 2.00
N GLY A 652 7.94 48.95 1.63
CA GLY A 652 6.60 49.51 1.68
C GLY A 652 5.67 48.94 0.60
N THR A 653 4.41 48.72 0.96
CA THR A 653 3.36 48.35 -0.01
C THR A 653 2.72 49.55 -0.70
N GLY A 654 2.78 50.74 -0.09
CA GLY A 654 2.16 51.98 -0.57
C GLY A 654 0.63 51.98 -0.56
N MET A 655 0.00 51.06 0.18
CA MET A 655 -1.46 50.91 0.23
C MET A 655 -2.10 51.39 1.54
N GLY A 656 -1.30 51.56 2.61
CA GLY A 656 -1.79 51.99 3.93
C GLY A 656 -2.58 53.30 3.88
N LEU A 657 -1.94 54.40 3.47
CA LEU A 657 -2.57 55.73 3.45
C LEU A 657 -3.80 55.79 2.54
N VAL A 658 -3.85 54.97 1.48
CA VAL A 658 -5.03 54.84 0.61
C VAL A 658 -6.20 54.20 1.34
N ILE A 659 -5.93 53.14 2.10
CA ILE A 659 -6.94 52.46 2.94
C ILE A 659 -7.45 53.43 4.00
N ALA A 660 -6.55 54.12 4.71
CA ALA A 660 -6.94 55.08 5.75
C ALA A 660 -7.79 56.23 5.17
N ARG A 661 -7.38 56.82 4.05
CA ARG A 661 -8.17 57.87 3.37
C ARG A 661 -9.54 57.36 2.92
N LYS A 662 -9.63 56.13 2.40
CA LYS A 662 -10.91 55.52 2.04
C LYS A 662 -11.80 55.35 3.25
N ILE A 663 -11.28 54.80 4.34
CA ILE A 663 -12.04 54.61 5.58
C ILE A 663 -12.59 55.96 6.05
N ILE A 664 -11.75 56.99 6.16
CA ILE A 664 -12.21 58.32 6.58
C ILE A 664 -13.28 58.88 5.63
N HIS A 665 -13.12 58.71 4.32
CA HIS A 665 -14.13 59.14 3.35
C HIS A 665 -15.44 58.35 3.45
N ASP A 666 -15.39 57.04 3.71
CA ASP A 666 -16.57 56.19 3.92
C ASP A 666 -17.33 56.56 5.21
N HIS A 667 -16.68 57.32 6.11
CA HIS A 667 -17.23 57.92 7.32
C HIS A 667 -17.61 59.40 7.14
N ASP A 668 -17.79 59.86 5.90
CA ASP A 668 -18.09 61.25 5.53
C ASP A 668 -17.04 62.28 6.00
N GLY A 669 -15.81 61.82 6.24
CA GLY A 669 -14.68 62.63 6.68
C GLY A 669 -13.72 63.05 5.57
N ARG A 670 -12.71 63.84 5.95
CA ARG A 670 -11.64 64.33 5.07
C ARG A 670 -10.26 64.09 5.67
N VAL A 671 -9.25 63.92 4.81
CA VAL A 671 -7.84 63.80 5.22
C VAL A 671 -7.01 64.80 4.42
N GLU A 672 -6.24 65.61 5.12
CA GLU A 672 -5.27 66.56 4.59
C GLU A 672 -3.87 66.21 5.08
N LEU A 673 -2.88 66.50 4.24
CA LEU A 673 -1.46 66.34 4.58
C LEU A 673 -0.82 67.73 4.63
N VAL A 674 -0.15 68.03 5.74
CA VAL A 674 0.72 69.20 5.88
C VAL A 674 2.10 68.69 6.27
N SER A 675 3.07 68.80 5.37
CA SER A 675 4.42 68.29 5.63
C SER A 675 5.47 69.24 5.06
N ARG A 676 6.65 69.27 5.68
CA ARG A 676 7.81 69.97 5.17
C ARG A 676 9.05 69.13 5.43
N GLU A 677 9.87 68.96 4.38
CA GLU A 677 11.12 68.22 4.47
C GLU A 677 12.01 68.77 5.59
N ASN A 678 12.51 67.86 6.45
CA ASN A 678 13.28 68.08 7.68
C ASN A 678 12.53 68.74 8.85
N PHE A 679 11.22 68.96 8.76
CA PHE A 679 10.42 69.55 9.84
C PHE A 679 9.33 68.64 10.40
N GLY A 680 9.00 67.53 9.72
CA GLY A 680 7.98 66.58 10.14
C GLY A 680 6.74 66.58 9.27
N THR A 681 5.76 65.76 9.66
CA THR A 681 4.50 65.57 8.92
C THR A 681 3.30 65.66 9.85
N VAL A 682 2.23 66.29 9.37
CA VAL A 682 0.94 66.37 10.05
C VAL A 682 -0.14 65.79 9.13
N PHE A 683 -0.80 64.73 9.60
CA PHE A 683 -2.05 64.25 9.02
C PHE A 683 -3.21 64.92 9.77
N ARG A 684 -4.00 65.72 9.05
CA ARG A 684 -5.21 66.34 9.58
C ARG A 684 -6.42 65.58 9.08
N ILE A 685 -7.19 65.04 10.01
CA ILE A 685 -8.37 64.22 9.76
C ILE A 685 -9.58 64.96 10.29
N THR A 686 -10.64 65.06 9.50
CA THR A 686 -11.89 65.71 9.90
C THR A 686 -13.02 64.69 9.85
N LEU A 687 -13.79 64.57 10.93
CA LEU A 687 -14.94 63.69 11.03
C LEU A 687 -16.18 64.44 11.54
N PRO A 688 -17.40 64.11 11.07
CA PRO A 688 -18.63 64.63 11.66
C PRO A 688 -18.74 64.25 13.14
N ALA A 689 -18.99 65.23 14.00
CA ALA A 689 -19.00 65.07 15.45
C ALA A 689 -20.22 65.74 16.09
N PHE A 690 -20.86 65.06 17.02
CA PHE A 690 -22.02 65.59 17.75
C PHE A 690 -21.60 65.88 19.19
N ARG A 691 -21.91 67.09 19.67
CA ARG A 691 -21.93 67.36 21.11
C ARG A 691 -23.15 66.68 21.71
N LYS A 692 -22.96 66.08 22.88
CA LYS A 692 -24.08 65.64 23.71
C LYS A 692 -24.68 66.81 24.47
#